data_AF-A0A359FLC3-F1
#
_entry.id   AF-A0A359FLC3-F1
#
_cell.length_a   1.000
_cell.length_b   1.000
_cell.length_c   1.000
_cell.angle_alpha   90.00
_cell.angle_beta   90.00
_cell.angle_gamma   90.00
#
_symmetry.space_group_name_H-M   'P 1'
#
loop_
_entity.id
_entity.type
_entity.pdbx_description
1 polymer ?
#
loop_
_entity_poly.entity_id
_entity_poly.type
_entity_poly.pdbx_seq_one_letter_code
_entity_poly.pdbx_strand_id
1 'polypeptide(L)'
;MRFNKYFVSLALVFVLNSINATVPERKGWWKFDNPSDLLKAEDSCLASLQLVGSHEVAPGPTDGNGAVTIGVGSYYKLQHAIEANGGGTFVNEYSLLFDVKVPSLSVWHSFFQTDTANISDADFFINPEGSIGVAAVGYSGYTIKNSEWYRLVIAVKTPTLFTVYLDGKVLLTGNPQTLDDRFSLNQFLLIFADENGEDGEISCAELSIWNQYLTSEQAEELGGYGHKVGTAEMARIPYLQSPGTSSMVVCWHDTVESVPTLRYGTDSLLGSETLGSSEFIKYSYWWNTVSLEGLQPNTSYYYQLLSGNDTSDTYIFKTLPDTAYQGILRFVVLGDTHATDTTMSMKLLKEVRKKLETLYGSGIQDHVQAIIHSGDLVVSGNSIDHYSVQYFRPMAALSGNIATMAVAGNHEGESPYFYQYMKLDNYSAFPDNANLNEKVWRFRVGNTLYLGLNTNITASYGTTMANWLNTQLNEAESNPSIDFVFLVMHHPPYSELWYDVVTFDAGPDYVTKRLFPIIKKYTKVQQIHYGHTHGFERGTIVSGQPDADFRIICGGGSGGPLDPWNEPAVHDYADIHKTYSEYFFQVVEVDIANHSYQNSVYSLGDLVSPKPSTLLDQWYKKKDQSKPASPVIESITKNGEALQINLSAFSGTDSLMSVQMQFFDGTNNNNLVLDTCFHWQNVFGVDAQGKPVDLNEKFNLNQLEIPAPKLPKNRELICKVRYRDHNLKWSEWSAAYTFDVVGIIENPSDRTHYFLGQNYPNPFKSSTQIDYLLPEKGNVKFQFLNQQNQIVASFNEGLKERGSHSIMFEGQELESGIYYYQLIANKTILMKEMIKTQ
;
A
#
# COMPACT_ATOMS: atom_id res chain seq x y z
N MET A 1 56.13 36.79 -30.95
CA MET A 1 56.62 35.44 -31.30
C MET A 1 55.81 34.43 -30.48
N ARG A 2 54.73 33.83 -31.02
CA ARG A 2 54.68 32.53 -31.74
C ARG A 2 55.26 31.35 -30.95
N PHE A 3 54.38 30.44 -30.50
CA PHE A 3 54.51 28.97 -30.43
C PHE A 3 53.08 28.39 -30.22
N ASN A 4 52.28 28.09 -31.25
CA ASN A 4 52.11 26.79 -31.95
C ASN A 4 52.10 25.56 -31.02
N LYS A 5 50.92 24.97 -30.76
CA LYS A 5 50.25 23.85 -31.48
C LYS A 5 50.87 22.49 -31.15
N TYR A 6 50.13 21.65 -30.42
CA TYR A 6 49.87 20.22 -30.70
C TYR A 6 48.74 19.73 -29.77
N PHE A 7 47.48 19.87 -30.20
CA PHE A 7 46.39 19.03 -29.72
C PHE A 7 46.30 17.87 -30.72
N VAL A 8 46.63 16.65 -30.28
CA VAL A 8 46.40 15.43 -31.04
C VAL A 8 44.94 15.06 -30.83
N SER A 9 44.12 15.27 -31.85
CA SER A 9 42.76 14.75 -31.94
C SER A 9 42.83 13.23 -32.03
N LEU A 10 42.53 12.53 -30.93
CA LEU A 10 42.24 11.11 -30.96
C LEU A 10 40.80 10.96 -31.48
N ALA A 11 40.64 10.90 -32.81
CA ALA A 11 39.38 10.48 -33.41
C ALA A 11 39.24 8.97 -33.18
N LEU A 12 38.61 8.59 -32.07
CA LEU A 12 38.06 7.24 -31.92
C LEU A 12 36.88 7.14 -32.88
N VAL A 13 37.13 6.60 -34.07
CA VAL A 13 36.07 6.10 -34.93
C VAL A 13 35.49 4.89 -34.23
N PHE A 14 34.42 5.08 -33.47
CA PHE A 14 33.54 3.98 -33.10
C PHE A 14 32.92 3.49 -34.41
N VAL A 15 33.45 2.37 -34.93
CA VAL A 15 32.67 1.53 -35.84
C VAL A 15 31.57 0.94 -34.97
N LEU A 16 30.44 1.64 -34.92
CA LEU A 16 29.16 1.05 -34.55
C LEU A 16 28.92 -0.09 -35.55
N ASN A 17 29.31 -1.30 -35.19
CA ASN A 17 28.59 -2.46 -35.69
C ASN A 17 27.21 -2.38 -35.02
N SER A 18 26.30 -1.62 -35.64
CA SER A 18 24.87 -1.86 -35.45
C SER A 18 24.64 -3.30 -35.92
N ILE A 19 24.57 -4.23 -34.97
CA ILE A 19 23.86 -5.47 -35.21
C ILE A 19 22.42 -5.01 -35.36
N ASN A 20 21.99 -4.69 -36.58
CA ASN A 20 20.58 -4.53 -36.86
C ASN A 20 19.94 -5.86 -36.43
N ALA A 21 19.08 -5.82 -35.42
CA ALA A 21 18.39 -7.00 -34.94
C ALA A 21 17.37 -7.40 -36.01
N THR A 22 17.82 -8.14 -37.02
CA THR A 22 16.97 -8.61 -38.11
C THR A 22 15.80 -9.41 -37.55
N VAL A 23 14.57 -9.05 -37.95
CA VAL A 23 13.39 -9.88 -37.67
C VAL A 23 13.66 -11.33 -38.09
N PRO A 24 13.47 -12.32 -37.19
CA PRO A 24 13.70 -13.72 -37.49
C PRO A 24 12.72 -14.24 -38.55
N GLU A 25 13.06 -15.38 -39.15
CA GLU A 25 12.21 -16.04 -40.15
C GLU A 25 10.84 -16.41 -39.55
N ARG A 26 9.76 -16.05 -40.27
CA ARG A 26 8.38 -16.41 -39.90
C ARG A 26 8.20 -17.93 -39.97
N LYS A 27 7.42 -18.49 -39.05
CA LYS A 27 6.94 -19.88 -39.07
C LYS A 27 5.52 -20.02 -39.62
N GLY A 28 4.87 -18.92 -39.94
CA GLY A 28 3.65 -18.88 -40.74
C GLY A 28 3.31 -17.45 -41.14
N TRP A 29 2.69 -17.30 -42.31
CA TRP A 29 2.38 -16.00 -42.89
C TRP A 29 1.19 -16.08 -43.86
N TRP A 30 0.17 -15.25 -43.62
CA TRP A 30 -1.03 -15.11 -44.45
C TRP A 30 -1.29 -13.63 -44.69
N LYS A 31 -1.47 -13.26 -45.95
CA LYS A 31 -1.72 -11.86 -46.36
C LYS A 31 -3.13 -11.59 -46.87
N PHE A 32 -3.91 -12.63 -47.13
CA PHE A 32 -5.28 -12.50 -47.65
C PHE A 32 -5.39 -11.69 -48.97
N ASP A 33 -4.28 -11.54 -49.71
CA ASP A 33 -4.19 -10.75 -50.94
C ASP A 33 -4.85 -11.42 -52.16
N ASN A 34 -5.11 -12.73 -52.10
CA ASN A 34 -5.69 -13.49 -53.21
C ASN A 34 -7.18 -13.78 -52.97
N PRO A 35 -8.11 -13.06 -53.60
CA PRO A 35 -9.55 -13.26 -53.41
C PRO A 35 -10.04 -14.65 -53.84
N SER A 36 -9.26 -15.39 -54.64
CA SER A 36 -9.61 -16.75 -55.06
C SER A 36 -9.18 -17.83 -54.06
N ASP A 37 -8.30 -17.50 -53.11
CA ASP A 37 -7.80 -18.41 -52.08
C ASP A 37 -7.24 -17.62 -50.89
N LEU A 38 -8.15 -17.11 -50.05
CA LEU A 38 -7.82 -16.28 -48.88
C LEU A 38 -7.10 -17.07 -47.77
N LEU A 39 -7.19 -18.39 -47.75
CA LEU A 39 -6.70 -19.22 -46.64
C LEU A 39 -5.25 -19.68 -46.82
N LYS A 40 -4.67 -19.43 -48.01
CA LYS A 40 -3.36 -19.90 -48.40
C LYS A 40 -2.23 -19.20 -47.64
N ALA A 41 -1.31 -19.99 -47.11
CA ALA A 41 -0.06 -19.48 -46.55
C ALA A 41 0.89 -19.01 -47.67
N GLU A 42 1.63 -17.93 -47.41
CA GLU A 42 2.70 -17.47 -48.32
C GLU A 42 3.86 -18.47 -48.36
N ASP A 43 4.10 -19.18 -47.26
CA ASP A 43 5.04 -20.30 -47.21
C ASP A 43 4.35 -21.59 -47.68
N SER A 44 4.85 -22.14 -48.79
CA SER A 44 4.37 -23.41 -49.36
C SER A 44 4.53 -24.63 -48.44
N CYS A 45 5.26 -24.53 -47.33
CA CYS A 45 5.52 -25.63 -46.41
C CYS A 45 4.45 -25.78 -45.30
N LEU A 46 3.53 -24.83 -45.17
CA LEU A 46 2.47 -24.86 -44.16
C LEU A 46 1.10 -25.19 -44.77
N ALA A 47 0.23 -25.78 -43.95
CA ALA A 47 -1.15 -25.98 -44.32
C ALA A 47 -1.90 -24.62 -44.40
N SER A 48 -2.84 -24.52 -45.33
CA SER A 48 -3.80 -23.41 -45.37
C SER A 48 -4.61 -23.35 -44.06
N LEU A 49 -5.05 -22.15 -43.69
CA LEU A 49 -5.99 -21.97 -42.59
C LEU A 49 -7.27 -22.78 -42.86
N GLN A 50 -7.85 -23.38 -41.83
CA GLN A 50 -9.16 -24.02 -41.94
C GLN A 50 -10.24 -23.08 -41.43
N LEU A 51 -11.15 -22.67 -42.31
CA LEU A 51 -12.27 -21.81 -41.94
C LEU A 51 -13.38 -22.62 -41.25
N VAL A 52 -13.88 -22.07 -40.14
CA VAL A 52 -15.18 -22.41 -39.54
C VAL A 52 -16.07 -21.18 -39.69
N GLY A 53 -17.31 -21.36 -40.14
CA GLY A 53 -18.24 -20.26 -40.42
C GLY A 53 -18.04 -19.66 -41.81
N SER A 54 -18.00 -18.34 -41.90
CA SER A 54 -17.89 -17.58 -43.16
C SER A 54 -16.92 -16.41 -43.05
N HIS A 55 -16.37 -16.00 -44.19
CA HIS A 55 -15.54 -14.82 -44.29
C HIS A 55 -15.80 -14.09 -45.62
N GLU A 56 -15.48 -12.81 -45.71
CA GLU A 56 -15.69 -12.00 -46.91
C GLU A 56 -14.41 -11.28 -47.33
N VAL A 57 -14.20 -11.12 -48.64
CA VAL A 57 -13.09 -10.32 -49.16
C VAL A 57 -13.30 -8.86 -48.77
N ALA A 58 -12.26 -8.22 -48.25
CA ALA A 58 -12.30 -6.83 -47.80
C ALA A 58 -11.12 -6.02 -48.38
N PRO A 59 -11.27 -4.69 -48.51
CA PRO A 59 -10.14 -3.83 -48.83
C PRO A 59 -9.18 -3.77 -47.63
N GLY A 60 -7.89 -4.02 -47.89
CA GLY A 60 -6.85 -3.89 -46.88
C GLY A 60 -6.39 -2.43 -46.67
N PRO A 61 -5.25 -2.22 -45.99
CA PRO A 61 -4.74 -0.92 -45.60
C PRO A 61 -4.28 -0.04 -46.77
N THR A 62 -3.84 -0.65 -47.87
CA THR A 62 -3.35 0.04 -49.07
C THR A 62 -3.76 -0.71 -50.33
N ASP A 63 -3.83 -0.01 -51.48
CA ASP A 63 -4.10 -0.64 -52.76
C ASP A 63 -3.13 -1.80 -53.05
N GLY A 64 -3.68 -3.00 -53.30
CA GLY A 64 -2.89 -4.22 -53.55
C GLY A 64 -2.48 -4.99 -52.30
N ASN A 65 -2.83 -4.51 -51.09
CA ASN A 65 -2.83 -5.28 -49.86
C ASN A 65 -4.30 -5.59 -49.53
N GLY A 66 -4.70 -6.84 -49.72
CA GLY A 66 -6.06 -7.32 -49.50
C GLY A 66 -6.34 -7.56 -48.01
N ALA A 67 -7.58 -7.82 -47.69
CA ALA A 67 -7.98 -8.24 -46.36
C ALA A 67 -9.15 -9.23 -46.44
N VAL A 68 -9.43 -9.80 -45.29
CA VAL A 68 -10.61 -10.61 -45.06
C VAL A 68 -11.39 -10.04 -43.89
N THR A 69 -12.72 -10.01 -43.98
CA THR A 69 -13.62 -9.71 -42.87
C THR A 69 -14.17 -11.01 -42.31
N ILE A 70 -14.00 -11.20 -41.01
CA ILE A 70 -14.48 -12.35 -40.23
C ILE A 70 -15.60 -11.85 -39.34
N GLY A 71 -16.79 -12.44 -39.46
CA GLY A 71 -17.95 -12.09 -38.65
C GLY A 71 -18.14 -13.04 -37.46
N VAL A 72 -19.01 -12.64 -36.53
CA VAL A 72 -19.40 -13.39 -35.33
C VAL A 72 -19.71 -14.86 -35.66
N GLY A 73 -19.17 -15.78 -34.86
CA GLY A 73 -19.28 -17.23 -35.02
C GLY A 73 -18.38 -17.82 -36.11
N SER A 74 -17.45 -17.05 -36.68
CA SER A 74 -16.52 -17.50 -37.71
C SER A 74 -15.08 -17.32 -37.26
N TYR A 75 -14.23 -18.30 -37.56
CA TYR A 75 -12.83 -18.28 -37.10
C TYR A 75 -11.95 -19.20 -37.94
N TYR A 76 -10.63 -19.12 -37.74
CA TYR A 76 -9.67 -20.02 -38.39
C TYR A 76 -9.06 -21.01 -37.40
N LYS A 77 -8.89 -22.26 -37.83
CA LYS A 77 -7.99 -23.21 -37.17
C LYS A 77 -6.63 -23.14 -37.85
N LEU A 78 -5.62 -22.76 -37.08
CA LEU A 78 -4.24 -22.67 -37.49
C LEU A 78 -3.46 -23.88 -36.96
N GLN A 79 -2.76 -24.60 -37.84
CA GLN A 79 -1.78 -25.63 -37.46
C GLN A 79 -0.36 -25.08 -37.70
N HIS A 80 0.34 -24.69 -36.65
CA HIS A 80 1.56 -23.87 -36.77
C HIS A 80 2.88 -24.66 -36.89
N ALA A 81 2.86 -25.99 -36.68
CA ALA A 81 4.02 -26.88 -36.82
C ALA A 81 5.28 -26.51 -36.00
N ILE A 82 5.12 -25.79 -34.88
CA ILE A 82 6.21 -25.42 -33.96
C ILE A 82 6.32 -26.50 -32.89
N GLU A 83 7.54 -26.99 -32.66
CA GLU A 83 7.83 -27.94 -31.59
C GLU A 83 7.80 -27.27 -30.20
N ALA A 84 7.53 -28.05 -29.15
CA ALA A 84 7.57 -27.58 -27.77
C ALA A 84 8.91 -26.88 -27.45
N ASN A 85 8.83 -25.75 -26.76
CA ASN A 85 9.98 -24.89 -26.47
C ASN A 85 9.81 -24.16 -25.12
N GLY A 86 10.72 -23.24 -24.78
CA GLY A 86 10.64 -22.45 -23.54
C GLY A 86 10.80 -23.25 -22.24
N GLY A 87 11.19 -24.54 -22.32
CA GLY A 87 11.38 -25.41 -21.15
C GLY A 87 10.15 -26.19 -20.72
N GLY A 88 9.03 -26.09 -21.46
CA GLY A 88 7.80 -26.84 -21.22
C GLY A 88 7.53 -27.95 -22.24
N THR A 89 6.36 -28.56 -22.15
CA THR A 89 5.80 -29.59 -23.03
C THR A 89 4.95 -29.02 -24.16
N PHE A 90 4.56 -27.75 -24.05
CA PHE A 90 3.89 -26.96 -25.10
C PHE A 90 4.85 -25.93 -25.71
N VAL A 91 4.35 -25.15 -26.69
CA VAL A 91 5.08 -23.97 -27.19
C VAL A 91 4.86 -22.83 -26.21
N ASN A 92 5.92 -22.47 -25.50
CA ASN A 92 5.92 -21.45 -24.46
C ASN A 92 6.65 -20.17 -24.90
N GLU A 93 7.34 -20.21 -26.04
CA GLU A 93 8.04 -19.08 -26.63
C GLU A 93 7.62 -18.89 -28.09
N TYR A 94 6.86 -17.83 -28.38
CA TYR A 94 6.34 -17.54 -29.71
C TYR A 94 5.96 -16.06 -29.84
N SER A 95 5.68 -15.64 -31.08
CA SER A 95 5.06 -14.34 -31.32
C SER A 95 3.99 -14.46 -32.39
N LEU A 96 2.90 -13.72 -32.25
CA LEU A 96 1.83 -13.57 -33.25
C LEU A 96 1.81 -12.13 -33.75
N LEU A 97 1.59 -11.94 -35.05
CA LEU A 97 1.32 -10.63 -35.65
C LEU A 97 -0.06 -10.62 -36.28
N PHE A 98 -0.77 -9.52 -36.09
CA PHE A 98 -2.06 -9.23 -36.68
C PHE A 98 -2.06 -7.82 -37.26
N ASP A 99 -2.41 -7.68 -38.53
CA ASP A 99 -2.85 -6.40 -39.08
C ASP A 99 -4.36 -6.39 -39.11
N VAL A 100 -4.98 -5.59 -38.24
CA VAL A 100 -6.42 -5.65 -37.97
C VAL A 100 -7.10 -4.31 -38.03
N LYS A 101 -8.40 -4.35 -38.33
CA LYS A 101 -9.33 -3.23 -38.28
C LYS A 101 -10.69 -3.73 -37.81
N VAL A 102 -11.29 -3.04 -36.84
CA VAL A 102 -12.65 -3.32 -36.36
C VAL A 102 -13.63 -2.25 -36.84
N PRO A 103 -14.85 -2.60 -37.27
CA PRO A 103 -15.82 -1.63 -37.81
C PRO A 103 -16.43 -0.77 -36.71
N SER A 104 -16.61 -1.33 -35.51
CA SER A 104 -17.26 -0.68 -34.38
C SER A 104 -16.76 -1.23 -33.05
N LEU A 105 -16.43 -0.32 -32.13
CA LEU A 105 -16.32 -0.59 -30.71
C LEU A 105 -17.72 -0.67 -30.07
N SER A 106 -17.81 -0.99 -28.78
CA SER A 106 -19.02 -1.39 -28.02
C SER A 106 -19.38 -2.88 -28.06
N VAL A 107 -18.55 -3.69 -28.70
CA VAL A 107 -18.59 -5.16 -28.65
C VAL A 107 -17.17 -5.70 -28.44
N TRP A 108 -17.06 -6.94 -27.99
CA TRP A 108 -15.77 -7.63 -27.90
C TRP A 108 -15.32 -8.12 -29.28
N HIS A 109 -14.00 -8.15 -29.50
CA HIS A 109 -13.39 -8.79 -30.65
C HIS A 109 -12.25 -9.68 -30.17
N SER A 110 -12.23 -10.96 -30.55
CA SER A 110 -11.18 -11.89 -30.15
C SER A 110 -10.01 -11.89 -31.14
N PHE A 111 -8.80 -12.18 -30.66
CA PHE A 111 -7.61 -12.38 -31.50
C PHE A 111 -7.27 -13.86 -31.67
N PHE A 112 -7.13 -14.58 -30.56
CA PHE A 112 -6.81 -16.00 -30.58
C PHE A 112 -7.28 -16.72 -29.31
N GLN A 113 -7.37 -18.04 -29.41
CA GLN A 113 -7.75 -18.93 -28.32
C GLN A 113 -6.94 -20.23 -28.39
N THR A 114 -6.31 -20.59 -27.27
CA THR A 114 -5.49 -21.80 -27.11
C THR A 114 -6.33 -23.06 -26.84
N ASP A 115 -7.56 -22.93 -26.34
CA ASP A 115 -8.50 -24.05 -26.27
C ASP A 115 -9.08 -24.36 -27.66
N THR A 116 -8.52 -25.40 -28.27
CA THR A 116 -8.90 -25.87 -29.61
C THR A 116 -10.31 -26.45 -29.73
N ALA A 117 -10.99 -26.70 -28.61
CA ALA A 117 -12.38 -27.16 -28.60
C ALA A 117 -13.39 -26.00 -28.69
N ASN A 118 -12.94 -24.75 -28.57
CA ASN A 118 -13.80 -23.55 -28.58
C ASN A 118 -14.92 -23.65 -27.53
N ILE A 119 -14.54 -23.98 -26.28
CA ILE A 119 -15.48 -24.16 -25.14
C ILE A 119 -15.20 -23.20 -23.98
N SER A 120 -14.28 -22.25 -24.17
CA SER A 120 -13.90 -21.20 -23.23
C SER A 120 -13.81 -19.87 -23.96
N ASP A 121 -13.80 -18.77 -23.21
CA ASP A 121 -13.48 -17.46 -23.75
C ASP A 121 -12.16 -17.48 -24.54
N ALA A 122 -12.03 -16.55 -25.50
CA ALA A 122 -10.76 -16.31 -26.15
C ALA A 122 -9.65 -15.92 -25.14
N ASP A 123 -8.40 -16.09 -25.56
CA ASP A 123 -7.26 -15.77 -24.70
C ASP A 123 -6.87 -14.29 -24.76
N PHE A 124 -7.29 -13.57 -25.79
CA PHE A 124 -6.86 -12.20 -25.99
C PHE A 124 -7.85 -11.41 -26.83
N PHE A 125 -8.18 -10.19 -26.40
CA PHE A 125 -9.31 -9.43 -26.95
C PHE A 125 -8.98 -7.97 -27.25
N ILE A 126 -9.88 -7.34 -28.00
CA ILE A 126 -10.23 -5.93 -27.94
C ILE A 126 -11.55 -5.84 -27.15
N ASN A 127 -11.59 -5.05 -26.08
CA ASN A 127 -12.80 -4.86 -25.30
C ASN A 127 -13.76 -3.82 -25.92
N PRO A 128 -14.99 -3.68 -25.41
CA PRO A 128 -15.98 -2.72 -25.92
C PRO A 128 -15.50 -1.26 -25.89
N GLU A 129 -14.58 -0.90 -25.01
CA GLU A 129 -13.98 0.44 -24.92
C GLU A 129 -12.80 0.67 -25.89
N GLY A 130 -12.32 -0.37 -26.57
CA GLY A 130 -11.20 -0.32 -27.51
C GLY A 130 -9.83 -0.55 -26.88
N SER A 131 -9.76 -0.95 -25.61
CA SER A 131 -8.53 -1.42 -24.98
C SER A 131 -8.21 -2.86 -25.42
N ILE A 132 -6.92 -3.15 -25.61
CA ILE A 132 -6.42 -4.45 -26.06
C ILE A 132 -5.84 -5.21 -24.87
N GLY A 133 -6.27 -6.45 -24.64
CA GLY A 133 -5.80 -7.23 -23.51
C GLY A 133 -6.74 -8.34 -23.06
N VAL A 134 -6.45 -8.86 -21.86
CA VAL A 134 -7.37 -9.69 -21.07
C VAL A 134 -6.96 -9.61 -19.60
N ALA A 135 -7.88 -9.84 -18.67
CA ALA A 135 -7.62 -9.72 -17.23
C ALA A 135 -6.36 -10.45 -16.73
N ALA A 136 -6.01 -11.61 -17.33
CA ALA A 136 -4.82 -12.38 -16.96
C ALA A 136 -3.50 -11.63 -17.20
N VAL A 137 -3.43 -10.81 -18.24
CA VAL A 137 -2.23 -10.04 -18.63
C VAL A 137 -2.42 -8.53 -18.49
N GLY A 138 -3.62 -8.07 -18.17
CA GLY A 138 -4.01 -6.65 -18.14
C GLY A 138 -4.53 -6.15 -19.49
N TYR A 139 -5.00 -4.90 -19.49
CA TYR A 139 -5.48 -4.18 -20.67
C TYR A 139 -4.61 -2.97 -20.98
N SER A 140 -4.51 -2.60 -22.26
CA SER A 140 -3.80 -1.41 -22.70
C SER A 140 -4.49 -0.13 -22.22
N GLY A 141 -3.69 0.86 -21.82
CA GLY A 141 -4.17 2.22 -21.53
C GLY A 141 -4.45 3.06 -22.79
N TYR A 142 -3.94 2.64 -23.94
CA TYR A 142 -4.29 3.19 -25.25
C TYR A 142 -5.54 2.47 -25.78
N THR A 143 -6.51 3.24 -26.28
CA THR A 143 -7.71 2.71 -26.94
C THR A 143 -7.61 2.91 -28.44
N ILE A 144 -7.90 1.85 -29.20
CA ILE A 144 -8.00 1.94 -30.65
C ILE A 144 -9.26 2.70 -31.08
N LYS A 145 -9.37 3.00 -32.37
CA LYS A 145 -10.53 3.67 -32.96
C LYS A 145 -11.20 2.79 -34.01
N ASN A 146 -12.50 3.02 -34.19
CA ASN A 146 -13.27 2.39 -35.25
C ASN A 146 -12.61 2.64 -36.61
N SER A 147 -12.58 1.59 -37.45
CA SER A 147 -12.23 1.67 -38.87
C SER A 147 -10.80 2.15 -39.17
N GLU A 148 -9.88 2.11 -38.21
CA GLU A 148 -8.44 2.32 -38.41
C GLU A 148 -7.69 0.96 -38.46
N TRP A 149 -6.60 0.90 -39.23
CA TRP A 149 -5.74 -0.28 -39.31
C TRP A 149 -4.65 -0.22 -38.25
N TYR A 150 -4.39 -1.35 -37.58
CA TYR A 150 -3.40 -1.47 -36.52
C TYR A 150 -2.52 -2.70 -36.74
N ARG A 151 -1.21 -2.57 -36.51
CA ARG A 151 -0.29 -3.71 -36.49
C ARG A 151 -0.02 -4.11 -35.06
N LEU A 152 -0.56 -5.24 -34.65
CA LEU A 152 -0.41 -5.79 -33.31
C LEU A 152 0.60 -6.94 -33.34
N VAL A 153 1.57 -6.93 -32.43
CA VAL A 153 2.48 -8.07 -32.19
C VAL A 153 2.32 -8.52 -30.75
N ILE A 154 1.93 -9.77 -30.54
CA ILE A 154 1.82 -10.39 -29.21
C ILE A 154 2.99 -11.36 -29.07
N ALA A 155 3.98 -11.01 -28.24
CA ALA A 155 5.19 -11.78 -28.00
C ALA A 155 5.14 -12.43 -26.62
N VAL A 156 5.23 -13.75 -26.59
CA VAL A 156 5.02 -14.57 -25.39
C VAL A 156 6.26 -15.41 -25.10
N LYS A 157 6.70 -15.38 -23.85
CA LYS A 157 7.77 -16.24 -23.30
C LYS A 157 7.43 -16.63 -21.87
N THR A 158 6.61 -17.66 -21.69
CA THR A 158 6.25 -18.12 -20.35
C THR A 158 7.44 -18.85 -19.69
N PRO A 159 7.64 -18.74 -18.36
CA PRO A 159 6.82 -17.99 -17.41
C PRO A 159 7.28 -16.54 -17.17
N THR A 160 8.01 -15.94 -18.10
CA THR A 160 8.84 -14.76 -17.83
C THR A 160 8.34 -13.46 -18.45
N LEU A 161 7.84 -13.49 -19.69
CA LEU A 161 7.52 -12.28 -20.44
C LEU A 161 6.22 -12.47 -21.24
N PHE A 162 5.42 -11.41 -21.26
CA PHE A 162 4.28 -11.24 -22.14
C PHE A 162 4.26 -9.78 -22.58
N THR A 163 4.51 -9.51 -23.85
CA THR A 163 4.59 -8.14 -24.36
C THR A 163 3.77 -7.98 -25.61
N VAL A 164 3.00 -6.91 -25.66
CA VAL A 164 2.16 -6.54 -26.80
C VAL A 164 2.72 -5.25 -27.36
N TYR A 165 2.92 -5.23 -28.67
CA TYR A 165 3.35 -4.05 -29.41
C TYR A 165 2.24 -3.61 -30.36
N LEU A 166 2.03 -2.29 -30.47
CA LEU A 166 1.17 -1.67 -31.46
C LEU A 166 2.05 -0.80 -32.35
N ASP A 167 1.99 -1.01 -33.67
CA ASP A 167 2.79 -0.30 -34.67
C ASP A 167 4.29 -0.23 -34.33
N GLY A 168 4.82 -1.34 -33.80
CA GLY A 168 6.23 -1.48 -33.44
C GLY A 168 6.64 -0.80 -32.13
N LYS A 169 5.69 -0.29 -31.33
CA LYS A 169 5.95 0.27 -30.00
C LYS A 169 5.24 -0.53 -28.92
N VAL A 170 5.83 -0.61 -27.73
CA VAL A 170 5.23 -1.35 -26.59
C VAL A 170 3.87 -0.71 -26.26
N LEU A 171 2.83 -1.54 -26.33
CA LEU A 171 1.44 -1.20 -25.98
C LEU A 171 1.13 -1.63 -24.55
N LEU A 172 1.52 -2.86 -24.19
CA LEU A 172 1.25 -3.49 -22.90
C LEU A 172 2.40 -4.45 -22.57
N THR A 173 2.97 -4.33 -21.38
CA THR A 173 3.77 -5.39 -20.76
C THR A 173 2.87 -6.11 -19.78
N GLY A 174 2.43 -7.30 -20.17
CA GLY A 174 1.47 -8.06 -19.41
C GLY A 174 2.08 -8.81 -18.25
N ASN A 175 1.23 -9.20 -17.29
CA ASN A 175 1.66 -10.06 -16.19
C ASN A 175 2.26 -11.38 -16.75
N PRO A 176 3.39 -11.87 -16.22
CA PRO A 176 3.93 -13.16 -16.63
C PRO A 176 2.93 -14.29 -16.41
N GLN A 177 2.92 -15.25 -17.32
CA GLN A 177 1.95 -16.37 -17.32
C GLN A 177 2.63 -17.66 -16.89
N THR A 178 1.87 -18.64 -16.40
CA THR A 178 2.45 -19.92 -15.96
C THR A 178 2.98 -20.73 -17.15
N LEU A 179 4.01 -21.56 -16.91
CA LEU A 179 4.52 -22.49 -17.92
C LEU A 179 3.49 -23.59 -18.20
N ASP A 180 3.33 -23.98 -19.47
CA ASP A 180 2.43 -25.06 -19.93
C ASP A 180 0.94 -24.86 -19.50
N ASP A 181 0.48 -23.62 -19.48
CA ASP A 181 -0.86 -23.23 -19.02
C ASP A 181 -1.54 -22.31 -20.06
N ARG A 182 -2.45 -21.42 -19.65
CA ARG A 182 -3.00 -20.35 -20.48
C ARG A 182 -1.89 -19.65 -21.26
N PHE A 183 -2.13 -19.43 -22.55
CA PHE A 183 -1.17 -18.89 -23.53
C PHE A 183 -0.06 -19.83 -23.99
N SER A 184 0.08 -21.06 -23.48
CA SER A 184 0.97 -22.06 -24.07
C SER A 184 0.28 -22.74 -25.27
N LEU A 185 0.93 -22.78 -26.42
CA LEU A 185 0.29 -23.31 -27.64
C LEU A 185 0.42 -24.83 -27.72
N ASN A 186 -0.72 -25.49 -27.94
CA ASN A 186 -0.76 -26.84 -28.49
C ASN A 186 -0.65 -26.78 -30.03
N GLN A 187 -0.61 -27.92 -30.71
CA GLN A 187 -0.42 -28.03 -32.17
C GLN A 187 -1.39 -27.18 -33.01
N PHE A 188 -2.57 -26.87 -32.47
CA PHE A 188 -3.57 -26.02 -33.10
C PHE A 188 -3.84 -24.78 -32.26
N LEU A 189 -4.11 -23.68 -32.95
CA LEU A 189 -4.51 -22.40 -32.38
C LEU A 189 -5.77 -21.93 -33.11
N LEU A 190 -6.77 -21.44 -32.37
CA LEU A 190 -7.93 -20.80 -32.99
C LEU A 190 -7.65 -19.31 -33.13
N ILE A 191 -7.97 -18.73 -34.29
CA ILE A 191 -7.75 -17.33 -34.62
C ILE A 191 -9.11 -16.66 -34.86
N PHE A 192 -9.36 -15.56 -34.14
CA PHE A 192 -10.64 -14.85 -34.10
C PHE A 192 -11.82 -15.68 -33.58
N ALA A 193 -11.54 -16.69 -32.74
CA ALA A 193 -12.57 -17.56 -32.17
C ALA A 193 -12.96 -17.11 -30.77
N ASP A 194 -14.24 -17.34 -30.45
CA ASP A 194 -14.82 -17.28 -29.12
C ASP A 194 -16.01 -18.26 -29.07
N GLU A 195 -16.39 -18.75 -27.90
CA GLU A 195 -17.46 -19.75 -27.72
C GLU A 195 -18.84 -19.16 -27.48
N ASN A 196 -18.93 -17.91 -27.01
CA ASN A 196 -20.19 -17.33 -26.55
C ASN A 196 -20.60 -16.03 -27.28
N GLY A 197 -19.81 -15.59 -28.27
CA GLY A 197 -20.14 -14.49 -29.18
C GLY A 197 -19.37 -13.21 -28.91
N GLU A 198 -18.27 -13.29 -28.15
CA GLU A 198 -17.31 -12.20 -27.93
C GLU A 198 -16.28 -12.08 -29.08
N ASP A 199 -16.66 -12.54 -30.27
CA ASP A 199 -15.93 -12.52 -31.55
C ASP A 199 -16.58 -11.55 -32.56
N GLY A 200 -16.84 -10.32 -32.13
CA GLY A 200 -17.35 -9.25 -32.98
C GLY A 200 -16.54 -9.08 -34.27
N GLU A 201 -17.19 -8.59 -35.33
CA GLU A 201 -16.60 -8.51 -36.67
C GLU A 201 -15.20 -7.87 -36.68
N ILE A 202 -14.23 -8.56 -37.29
CA ILE A 202 -12.85 -8.09 -37.40
C ILE A 202 -12.34 -8.29 -38.83
N SER A 203 -11.69 -7.27 -39.37
CA SER A 203 -10.97 -7.37 -40.64
C SER A 203 -9.50 -7.62 -40.38
N CYS A 204 -8.90 -8.56 -41.11
CA CYS A 204 -7.49 -8.92 -41.00
C CYS A 204 -6.81 -8.86 -42.39
N ALA A 205 -5.66 -8.18 -42.46
CA ALA A 205 -4.84 -8.05 -43.67
C ALA A 205 -3.54 -8.86 -43.58
N GLU A 206 -3.05 -9.15 -42.38
CA GLU A 206 -1.83 -9.94 -42.20
C GLU A 206 -1.92 -10.74 -40.90
N LEU A 207 -1.58 -12.03 -40.99
CA LEU A 207 -1.38 -12.92 -39.85
C LEU A 207 0.01 -13.55 -39.97
N SER A 208 0.82 -13.49 -38.92
CA SER A 208 2.10 -14.22 -38.86
C SER A 208 2.32 -14.89 -37.51
N ILE A 209 3.14 -15.94 -37.50
CA ILE A 209 3.62 -16.58 -36.27
C ILE A 209 5.13 -16.85 -36.33
N TRP A 210 5.80 -16.73 -35.18
CA TRP A 210 7.20 -17.11 -34.96
C TRP A 210 7.31 -18.11 -33.81
N ASN A 211 8.34 -18.97 -33.85
CA ASN A 211 8.68 -19.91 -32.76
C ASN A 211 9.59 -19.29 -31.70
N GLN A 212 9.58 -17.96 -31.58
CA GLN A 212 10.38 -17.24 -30.61
C GLN A 212 9.70 -15.94 -30.18
N TYR A 213 10.12 -15.41 -29.04
CA TYR A 213 9.74 -14.08 -28.55
C TYR A 213 10.43 -13.01 -29.41
N LEU A 214 9.68 -12.00 -29.86
CA LEU A 214 10.20 -10.84 -30.57
C LEU A 214 10.53 -9.69 -29.60
N THR A 215 11.73 -9.11 -29.76
CA THR A 215 12.16 -7.94 -28.97
C THR A 215 11.51 -6.65 -29.47
N SER A 216 11.64 -5.57 -28.70
CA SER A 216 11.10 -4.27 -29.09
C SER A 216 11.71 -3.75 -30.40
N GLU A 217 13.00 -4.00 -30.62
CA GLU A 217 13.70 -3.62 -31.86
C GLU A 217 13.17 -4.40 -33.07
N GLN A 218 12.88 -5.69 -32.91
CA GLN A 218 12.32 -6.53 -33.96
C GLN A 218 10.85 -6.17 -34.25
N ALA A 219 10.07 -5.85 -33.22
CA ALA A 219 8.73 -5.31 -33.38
C ALA A 219 8.74 -3.95 -34.10
N GLU A 220 9.70 -3.08 -33.78
CA GLU A 220 9.88 -1.79 -34.46
C GLU A 220 10.26 -1.94 -35.94
N GLU A 221 11.11 -2.92 -36.28
CA GLU A 221 11.46 -3.23 -37.67
C GLU A 221 10.25 -3.73 -38.49
N LEU A 222 9.29 -4.40 -37.84
CA LEU A 222 8.01 -4.76 -38.46
C LEU A 222 7.13 -3.54 -38.78
N GLY A 223 7.37 -2.37 -38.17
CA GLY A 223 6.64 -1.13 -38.45
C GLY A 223 5.16 -1.17 -38.08
N GLY A 224 4.34 -0.39 -38.78
CA GLY A 224 2.90 -0.31 -38.59
C GLY A 224 2.27 0.89 -39.25
N TYR A 225 1.12 1.33 -38.74
CA TYR A 225 0.28 2.37 -39.33
C TYR A 225 0.51 3.78 -38.75
N GLY A 226 1.53 3.95 -37.90
CA GLY A 226 2.01 5.25 -37.42
C GLY A 226 1.27 5.80 -36.20
N HIS A 227 0.60 4.95 -35.43
CA HIS A 227 -0.02 5.34 -34.17
C HIS A 227 1.03 5.71 -33.12
N LYS A 228 0.73 6.75 -32.34
CA LYS A 228 1.58 7.16 -31.22
C LYS A 228 1.12 6.44 -29.96
N VAL A 229 1.90 5.45 -29.57
CA VAL A 229 1.72 4.64 -28.37
C VAL A 229 2.99 4.70 -27.52
N GLY A 230 2.84 4.84 -26.20
CA GLY A 230 3.97 4.89 -25.26
C GLY A 230 4.46 6.31 -24.89
N THR A 231 5.70 6.38 -24.38
CA THR A 231 6.35 7.48 -23.62
C THR A 231 6.31 8.89 -24.23
N ALA A 232 6.02 9.03 -25.51
CA ALA A 232 5.82 10.33 -26.14
C ALA A 232 4.68 11.13 -25.47
N GLU A 233 3.70 10.44 -24.87
CA GLU A 233 2.64 11.07 -24.06
C GLU A 233 3.14 11.64 -22.72
N MET A 234 4.29 11.16 -22.22
CA MET A 234 4.90 11.61 -20.96
C MET A 234 6.08 12.57 -21.17
N ALA A 235 6.44 12.86 -22.42
CA ALA A 235 7.53 13.79 -22.72
C ALA A 235 7.16 15.21 -22.26
N ARG A 236 8.05 15.83 -21.48
CA ARG A 236 7.89 17.19 -20.93
C ARG A 236 6.64 17.37 -20.07
N ILE A 237 6.27 16.33 -19.32
CA ILE A 237 5.34 16.44 -18.19
C ILE A 237 6.16 16.69 -16.91
N PRO A 238 5.96 17.82 -16.22
CA PRO A 238 6.75 18.17 -15.05
C PRO A 238 6.42 17.31 -13.82
N TYR A 239 7.46 17.03 -13.07
CA TYR A 239 7.41 16.43 -11.74
C TYR A 239 8.26 17.28 -10.78
N LEU A 240 7.56 18.03 -9.92
CA LEU A 240 8.18 18.90 -8.93
C LEU A 240 8.61 18.10 -7.69
N GLN A 241 9.78 18.43 -7.16
CA GLN A 241 10.39 17.76 -6.00
C GLN A 241 11.16 18.76 -5.15
N SER A 242 11.51 18.35 -3.93
CA SER A 242 12.39 19.11 -3.04
C SER A 242 12.04 20.60 -2.93
N PRO A 243 10.78 20.95 -2.58
CA PRO A 243 10.35 22.35 -2.52
C PRO A 243 11.11 23.06 -1.41
N GLY A 244 11.64 24.26 -1.66
CA GLY A 244 12.34 25.08 -0.67
C GLY A 244 11.71 26.46 -0.49
N THR A 245 12.21 27.23 0.47
CA THR A 245 11.82 28.63 0.66
C THR A 245 12.39 29.56 -0.40
N SER A 246 13.46 29.14 -1.06
CA SER A 246 14.11 29.89 -2.15
C SER A 246 14.55 28.98 -3.30
N SER A 247 14.01 27.76 -3.35
CA SER A 247 14.41 26.75 -4.33
C SER A 247 13.26 25.82 -4.72
N MET A 248 13.43 25.15 -5.86
CA MET A 248 12.51 24.12 -6.37
C MET A 248 13.28 23.21 -7.33
N VAL A 249 13.07 21.90 -7.26
CA VAL A 249 13.61 20.94 -8.24
C VAL A 249 12.50 20.56 -9.23
N VAL A 250 12.77 20.72 -10.51
CA VAL A 250 11.84 20.40 -11.61
C VAL A 250 12.44 19.28 -12.44
N CYS A 251 11.71 18.17 -12.56
CA CYS A 251 12.13 17.02 -13.37
C CYS A 251 11.10 16.66 -14.43
N TRP A 252 11.52 15.98 -15.51
CA TRP A 252 10.61 15.45 -16.54
C TRP A 252 11.28 14.40 -17.42
N HIS A 253 10.46 13.61 -18.12
CA HIS A 253 10.91 12.68 -19.14
C HIS A 253 11.11 13.35 -20.50
N ASP A 254 12.12 12.91 -21.25
CA ASP A 254 12.17 13.04 -22.71
C ASP A 254 12.54 11.72 -23.37
N THR A 255 12.28 11.65 -24.68
CA THR A 255 12.57 10.47 -25.52
C THR A 255 13.94 10.53 -26.19
N VAL A 256 14.61 11.69 -26.11
CA VAL A 256 15.93 11.97 -26.69
C VAL A 256 16.74 12.81 -25.73
N GLU A 257 18.06 12.66 -25.79
CA GLU A 257 18.97 13.56 -25.08
C GLU A 257 18.80 14.99 -25.59
N SER A 258 18.73 15.93 -24.67
CA SER A 258 18.76 17.36 -24.99
C SER A 258 19.47 18.12 -23.88
N VAL A 259 19.70 19.42 -24.08
CA VAL A 259 20.12 20.30 -22.98
C VAL A 259 18.83 20.79 -22.31
N PRO A 260 18.41 20.21 -21.17
CA PRO A 260 17.17 20.61 -20.55
C PRO A 260 17.27 22.04 -20.05
N THR A 261 16.29 22.84 -20.41
CA THR A 261 16.21 24.26 -20.07
C THR A 261 14.87 24.54 -19.43
N LEU A 262 14.85 25.33 -18.37
CA LEU A 262 13.64 25.80 -17.73
C LEU A 262 13.49 27.31 -17.94
N ARG A 263 12.39 27.71 -18.56
CA ARG A 263 11.93 29.10 -18.57
C ARG A 263 11.03 29.34 -17.36
N TYR A 264 11.25 30.42 -16.62
CA TYR A 264 10.45 30.71 -15.44
C TYR A 264 10.36 32.21 -15.13
N GLY A 265 9.36 32.61 -14.34
CA GLY A 265 9.17 33.98 -13.90
C GLY A 265 7.99 34.12 -12.94
N THR A 266 7.88 35.27 -12.28
CA THR A 266 6.73 35.59 -11.40
C THR A 266 5.47 35.98 -12.18
N ASP A 267 5.57 36.05 -13.51
CA ASP A 267 4.49 36.29 -14.45
C ASP A 267 4.61 35.35 -15.65
N SER A 268 3.58 35.35 -16.50
CA SER A 268 3.49 34.48 -17.67
C SER A 268 4.45 34.85 -18.82
N LEU A 269 5.28 35.90 -18.68
CA LEU A 269 6.29 36.26 -19.69
C LEU A 269 7.58 35.41 -19.54
N LEU A 270 7.75 34.72 -18.41
CA LEU A 270 8.86 33.77 -18.18
C LEU A 270 10.25 34.38 -18.43
N GLY A 271 10.52 35.53 -17.82
CA GLY A 271 11.70 36.37 -18.11
C GLY A 271 13.08 35.79 -17.75
N SER A 272 13.14 34.61 -17.12
CA SER A 272 14.38 33.94 -16.73
C SER A 272 14.50 32.56 -17.38
N GLU A 273 15.75 32.15 -17.65
CA GLU A 273 16.09 30.81 -18.11
C GLU A 273 17.19 30.22 -17.23
N THR A 274 17.15 28.90 -17.00
CA THR A 274 18.26 28.17 -16.41
C THR A 274 18.42 26.81 -17.10
N LEU A 275 19.65 26.30 -17.10
CA LEU A 275 19.99 24.99 -17.66
C LEU A 275 19.95 23.92 -16.56
N GLY A 276 19.71 22.68 -16.97
CA GLY A 276 19.75 21.50 -16.11
C GLY A 276 20.69 20.41 -16.62
N SER A 277 20.50 19.21 -16.10
CA SER A 277 21.19 17.99 -16.54
C SER A 277 20.19 16.97 -17.08
N SER A 278 20.63 16.18 -18.05
CA SER A 278 19.88 15.03 -18.57
C SER A 278 20.61 13.75 -18.19
N GLU A 279 19.88 12.78 -17.64
CA GLU A 279 20.39 11.48 -17.22
C GLU A 279 19.75 10.39 -18.09
N PHE A 280 20.57 9.54 -18.71
CA PHE A 280 20.08 8.36 -19.43
C PHE A 280 19.67 7.28 -18.42
N ILE A 281 18.39 6.88 -18.44
CA ILE A 281 17.90 5.81 -17.57
C ILE A 281 17.99 4.46 -18.29
N LYS A 282 17.24 4.29 -19.40
CA LYS A 282 17.29 3.09 -20.26
C LYS A 282 16.52 3.31 -21.58
N TYR A 283 16.92 2.63 -22.65
CA TYR A 283 16.25 2.68 -23.97
C TYR A 283 16.08 4.11 -24.53
N SER A 284 14.86 4.64 -24.52
CA SER A 284 14.56 6.03 -24.90
C SER A 284 14.22 6.91 -23.70
N TYR A 285 14.35 6.42 -22.46
CA TYR A 285 14.04 7.19 -21.26
C TYR A 285 15.22 8.07 -20.84
N TRP A 286 15.04 9.38 -21.00
CA TRP A 286 15.91 10.42 -20.45
C TRP A 286 15.19 11.15 -19.33
N TRP A 287 15.87 11.31 -18.20
CA TRP A 287 15.37 12.06 -17.05
C TRP A 287 16.10 13.40 -16.95
N ASN A 288 15.35 14.48 -17.14
CA ASN A 288 15.86 15.83 -17.05
C ASN A 288 15.66 16.37 -15.64
N THR A 289 16.62 17.12 -15.12
CA THR A 289 16.56 17.75 -13.81
C THR A 289 17.08 19.18 -13.87
N VAL A 290 16.30 20.11 -13.36
CA VAL A 290 16.67 21.52 -13.17
C VAL A 290 16.44 21.91 -11.71
N SER A 291 17.48 22.39 -11.04
CA SER A 291 17.37 22.95 -9.69
C SER A 291 17.35 24.47 -9.76
N LEU A 292 16.24 25.07 -9.34
CA LEU A 292 16.10 26.51 -9.18
C LEU A 292 16.56 26.94 -7.78
N GLU A 293 17.30 28.03 -7.72
CA GLU A 293 17.84 28.62 -6.48
C GLU A 293 17.64 30.14 -6.48
N GLY A 294 17.67 30.77 -5.30
CA GLY A 294 17.54 32.23 -5.16
C GLY A 294 16.13 32.79 -5.43
N LEU A 295 15.11 31.93 -5.39
CA LEU A 295 13.71 32.33 -5.51
C LEU A 295 13.23 33.10 -4.27
N GLN A 296 12.16 33.87 -4.42
CA GLN A 296 11.53 34.57 -3.29
C GLN A 296 10.59 33.63 -2.53
N PRO A 297 10.53 33.70 -1.18
CA PRO A 297 9.66 32.84 -0.40
C PRO A 297 8.18 33.15 -0.64
N ASN A 298 7.33 32.15 -0.42
CA ASN A 298 5.88 32.25 -0.58
C ASN A 298 5.40 32.86 -1.91
N THR A 299 6.18 32.71 -2.99
CA THR A 299 5.95 33.37 -4.27
C THR A 299 5.61 32.35 -5.35
N SER A 300 4.60 32.65 -6.16
CA SER A 300 4.19 31.81 -7.28
C SER A 300 5.05 32.10 -8.51
N TYR A 301 5.49 31.03 -9.18
CA TYR A 301 6.34 31.08 -10.37
C TYR A 301 5.68 30.30 -11.50
N TYR A 302 5.51 30.97 -12.64
CA TYR A 302 5.16 30.36 -13.91
C TYR A 302 6.42 29.72 -14.50
N TYR A 303 6.28 28.57 -15.14
CA TYR A 303 7.42 27.89 -15.77
C TYR A 303 7.04 27.05 -16.99
N GLN A 304 8.02 26.82 -17.86
CA GLN A 304 7.95 25.94 -19.03
C GLN A 304 9.22 25.11 -19.16
N LEU A 305 9.05 23.87 -19.63
CA LEU A 305 10.12 22.93 -19.91
C LEU A 305 10.53 23.04 -21.37
N LEU A 306 11.83 23.10 -21.64
CA LEU A 306 12.39 23.16 -22.98
C LEU A 306 13.40 22.01 -23.15
N SER A 307 13.19 21.26 -24.22
CA SER A 307 14.04 20.12 -24.61
C SER A 307 14.19 20.09 -26.12
N GLY A 308 15.41 20.36 -26.60
CA GLY A 308 15.64 20.53 -28.04
C GLY A 308 14.86 21.73 -28.58
N ASN A 309 14.00 21.49 -29.56
CA ASN A 309 13.14 22.54 -30.16
C ASN A 309 11.70 22.54 -29.59
N ASP A 310 11.38 21.62 -28.69
CA ASP A 310 10.03 21.47 -28.15
C ASP A 310 9.88 22.22 -26.83
N THR A 311 8.63 22.61 -26.50
CA THR A 311 8.29 23.32 -25.26
C THR A 311 7.00 22.73 -24.67
N SER A 312 6.92 22.66 -23.34
CA SER A 312 5.70 22.23 -22.62
C SER A 312 4.64 23.32 -22.56
N ASP A 313 3.45 22.96 -22.05
CA ASP A 313 2.50 23.94 -21.51
C ASP A 313 3.14 24.77 -20.38
N THR A 314 2.53 25.90 -20.05
CA THR A 314 2.93 26.72 -18.89
C THR A 314 2.31 26.16 -17.62
N TYR A 315 3.14 25.91 -16.63
CA TYR A 315 2.76 25.43 -15.30
C TYR A 315 3.04 26.49 -14.24
N ILE A 316 2.54 26.29 -13.02
CA ILE A 316 2.73 27.21 -11.90
C ILE A 316 3.03 26.41 -10.64
N PHE A 317 4.11 26.75 -9.94
CA PHE A 317 4.39 26.28 -8.59
C PHE A 317 4.49 27.45 -7.61
N LYS A 318 4.54 27.16 -6.32
CA LYS A 318 4.80 28.15 -5.27
C LYS A 318 5.91 27.66 -4.34
N THR A 319 6.88 28.54 -4.06
CA THR A 319 7.93 28.26 -3.08
C THR A 319 7.36 28.21 -1.66
N LEU A 320 8.02 27.49 -0.77
CA LEU A 320 7.62 27.44 0.64
C LEU A 320 7.67 28.82 1.30
N PRO A 321 6.84 29.07 2.32
CA PRO A 321 6.88 30.31 3.07
C PRO A 321 8.12 30.40 3.97
N ASP A 322 8.50 31.63 4.30
CA ASP A 322 9.55 31.89 5.29
C ASP A 322 9.07 31.68 6.73
N THR A 323 9.95 31.93 7.70
CA THR A 323 9.66 31.76 9.13
C THR A 323 8.70 32.82 9.71
N ALA A 324 8.40 33.90 8.98
CA ALA A 324 7.45 34.91 9.41
C ALA A 324 6.00 34.54 9.08
N TYR A 325 5.78 33.51 8.24
CA TYR A 325 4.45 33.04 7.88
C TYR A 325 3.65 32.53 9.07
N GLN A 326 2.40 32.96 9.16
CA GLN A 326 1.46 32.62 10.23
C GLN A 326 0.15 32.01 9.69
N GLY A 327 0.11 31.64 8.41
CA GLY A 327 -1.07 31.03 7.80
C GLY A 327 -1.16 29.53 8.04
N ILE A 328 -1.99 28.88 7.23
CA ILE A 328 -2.16 27.41 7.25
C ILE A 328 -1.21 26.80 6.23
N LEU A 329 -0.46 25.78 6.64
CA LEU A 329 0.27 24.88 5.74
C LEU A 329 -0.61 23.67 5.42
N ARG A 330 -0.60 23.19 4.18
CA ARG A 330 -1.35 21.99 3.76
C ARG A 330 -0.46 21.00 3.03
N PHE A 331 -0.68 19.71 3.35
CA PHE A 331 0.01 18.59 2.73
C PHE A 331 -1.01 17.55 2.29
N VAL A 332 -0.87 17.06 1.06
CA VAL A 332 -1.59 15.86 0.64
C VAL A 332 -0.73 14.66 1.03
N VAL A 333 -1.34 13.64 1.64
CA VAL A 333 -0.62 12.40 1.97
C VAL A 333 -1.20 11.24 1.17
N LEU A 334 -0.30 10.50 0.52
CA LEU A 334 -0.58 9.33 -0.31
C LEU A 334 0.33 8.16 0.11
N GLY A 335 -0.07 6.95 -0.24
CA GLY A 335 0.67 5.71 -0.04
C GLY A 335 0.14 4.63 -0.96
N ASP A 336 1.04 3.81 -1.50
CA ASP A 336 0.67 2.59 -2.23
C ASP A 336 -0.22 2.90 -3.45
N THR A 337 0.25 3.83 -4.30
CA THR A 337 -0.43 4.20 -5.55
C THR A 337 -0.22 3.18 -6.65
N HIS A 338 0.64 2.18 -6.43
CA HIS A 338 1.02 1.20 -7.43
C HIS A 338 -0.14 0.30 -7.82
N ALA A 339 -0.30 0.06 -9.13
CA ALA A 339 -1.19 -0.97 -9.64
C ALA A 339 -0.81 -1.29 -11.08
N THR A 340 -1.02 -2.55 -11.50
CA THR A 340 -0.93 -2.91 -12.93
C THR A 340 -2.03 -2.19 -13.72
N ASP A 341 -3.25 -2.15 -13.19
CA ASP A 341 -4.35 -1.32 -13.71
C ASP A 341 -4.36 0.04 -12.99
N THR A 342 -4.06 1.10 -13.74
CA THR A 342 -3.92 2.47 -13.22
C THR A 342 -5.24 3.25 -13.20
N THR A 343 -6.36 2.62 -13.55
CA THR A 343 -7.66 3.30 -13.62
C THR A 343 -8.04 3.94 -12.29
N MET A 344 -7.86 3.23 -11.18
CA MET A 344 -8.18 3.76 -9.85
C MET A 344 -7.22 4.85 -9.40
N SER A 345 -5.90 4.66 -9.55
CA SER A 345 -4.91 5.68 -9.17
C SER A 345 -5.08 6.98 -9.97
N MET A 346 -5.34 6.89 -11.28
CA MET A 346 -5.69 8.05 -12.11
C MET A 346 -6.98 8.74 -11.65
N LYS A 347 -8.02 7.98 -11.31
CA LYS A 347 -9.28 8.52 -10.79
C LYS A 347 -9.05 9.24 -9.46
N LEU A 348 -8.30 8.62 -8.55
CA LEU A 348 -8.00 9.16 -7.23
C LEU A 348 -7.25 10.48 -7.32
N LEU A 349 -6.18 10.58 -8.11
CA LEU A 349 -5.37 11.80 -8.22
C LEU A 349 -6.13 12.96 -8.89
N LYS A 350 -7.03 12.66 -9.83
CA LYS A 350 -7.97 13.66 -10.38
C LYS A 350 -8.96 14.13 -9.32
N GLU A 351 -9.49 13.23 -8.51
CA GLU A 351 -10.39 13.57 -7.41
C GLU A 351 -9.68 14.33 -6.28
N VAL A 352 -8.39 14.09 -6.03
CA VAL A 352 -7.57 14.93 -5.13
C VAL A 352 -7.59 16.38 -5.60
N ARG A 353 -7.21 16.63 -6.86
CA ARG A 353 -7.23 18.01 -7.44
C ARG A 353 -8.60 18.64 -7.27
N LYS A 354 -9.64 17.95 -7.72
CA LYS A 354 -11.02 18.45 -7.67
C LYS A 354 -11.47 18.75 -6.24
N LYS A 355 -11.12 17.90 -5.27
CA LYS A 355 -11.44 18.13 -3.86
C LYS A 355 -10.71 19.35 -3.31
N LEU A 356 -9.41 19.48 -3.58
CA LEU A 356 -8.62 20.65 -3.17
C LEU A 356 -9.21 21.94 -3.75
N GLU A 357 -9.58 21.94 -5.03
CA GLU A 357 -10.22 23.09 -5.67
C GLU A 357 -11.60 23.40 -5.08
N THR A 358 -12.35 22.38 -4.69
CA THR A 358 -13.64 22.54 -4.00
C THR A 358 -13.46 23.15 -2.60
N LEU A 359 -12.44 22.72 -1.86
CA LEU A 359 -12.21 23.16 -0.48
C LEU A 359 -11.55 24.53 -0.40
N TYR A 360 -10.61 24.83 -1.29
CA TYR A 360 -9.70 25.97 -1.16
C TYR A 360 -9.72 26.93 -2.36
N GLY A 361 -10.38 26.56 -3.46
CA GLY A 361 -10.46 27.34 -4.69
C GLY A 361 -9.43 26.92 -5.74
N SER A 362 -9.51 27.54 -6.92
CA SER A 362 -8.61 27.26 -8.05
C SER A 362 -7.14 27.56 -7.72
N GLY A 363 -6.22 26.90 -8.41
CA GLY A 363 -4.78 27.11 -8.23
C GLY A 363 -4.26 26.36 -7.01
N ILE A 364 -4.25 25.02 -7.08
CA ILE A 364 -3.89 24.16 -5.94
C ILE A 364 -2.49 24.45 -5.36
N GLN A 365 -1.55 24.95 -6.18
CA GLN A 365 -0.22 25.37 -5.75
C GLN A 365 -0.23 26.53 -4.74
N ASP A 366 -1.28 27.34 -4.72
CA ASP A 366 -1.40 28.45 -3.77
C ASP A 366 -1.83 28.00 -2.38
N HIS A 367 -2.34 26.77 -2.27
CA HIS A 367 -2.97 26.23 -1.07
C HIS A 367 -2.24 25.05 -0.45
N VAL A 368 -1.48 24.28 -1.24
CA VAL A 368 -0.79 23.05 -0.82
C VAL A 368 0.72 23.17 -1.00
N GLN A 369 1.48 22.89 0.06
CA GLN A 369 2.95 23.05 0.07
C GLN A 369 3.68 21.83 -0.51
N ALA A 370 3.20 20.62 -0.23
CA ALA A 370 3.81 19.40 -0.77
C ALA A 370 2.85 18.21 -0.74
N ILE A 371 3.15 17.22 -1.57
CA ILE A 371 2.65 15.85 -1.47
C ILE A 371 3.67 15.05 -0.66
N ILE A 372 3.21 14.29 0.32
CA ILE A 372 4.00 13.34 1.10
C ILE A 372 3.58 11.93 0.70
N HIS A 373 4.51 11.11 0.22
CA HIS A 373 4.22 9.74 -0.22
C HIS A 373 4.94 8.68 0.63
N SER A 374 4.20 7.74 1.21
CA SER A 374 4.72 6.68 2.08
C SER A 374 5.26 5.45 1.33
N GLY A 375 5.77 5.62 0.10
CA GLY A 375 6.34 4.54 -0.71
C GLY A 375 5.34 3.71 -1.51
N ASP A 376 5.88 2.73 -2.23
CA ASP A 376 5.16 1.82 -3.13
C ASP A 376 4.47 2.57 -4.28
N LEU A 377 5.32 3.22 -5.07
CA LEU A 377 4.95 4.03 -6.22
C LEU A 377 4.58 3.16 -7.42
N VAL A 378 5.25 2.03 -7.57
CA VAL A 378 5.17 1.12 -8.72
C VAL A 378 5.11 -0.34 -8.28
N VAL A 379 4.53 -1.22 -9.10
CA VAL A 379 4.44 -2.66 -8.79
C VAL A 379 5.85 -3.30 -8.79
N SER A 380 6.79 -2.73 -9.53
CA SER A 380 8.17 -3.18 -9.49
C SER A 380 9.12 -2.03 -9.78
N GLY A 381 9.97 -1.71 -8.82
CA GLY A 381 11.00 -0.69 -8.94
C GLY A 381 12.08 -1.00 -9.98
N ASN A 382 12.16 -2.23 -10.50
CA ASN A 382 13.11 -2.60 -11.55
C ASN A 382 12.54 -2.42 -12.97
N SER A 383 11.29 -1.96 -13.09
CA SER A 383 10.64 -1.68 -14.38
C SER A 383 10.47 -0.17 -14.58
N ILE A 384 11.16 0.37 -15.57
CA ILE A 384 11.07 1.80 -15.92
C ILE A 384 9.69 2.15 -16.48
N ASP A 385 9.09 1.23 -17.24
CA ASP A 385 7.73 1.42 -17.78
C ASP A 385 6.72 1.54 -16.63
N HIS A 386 6.94 0.85 -15.51
CA HIS A 386 6.06 0.99 -14.35
C HIS A 386 6.14 2.41 -13.75
N TYR A 387 7.33 3.01 -13.63
CA TYR A 387 7.42 4.41 -13.18
C TYR A 387 6.66 5.34 -14.11
N SER A 388 6.84 5.18 -15.41
CA SER A 388 6.22 6.09 -16.38
C SER A 388 4.70 5.93 -16.46
N VAL A 389 4.22 4.68 -16.51
CA VAL A 389 2.80 4.36 -16.70
C VAL A 389 2.03 4.32 -15.39
N GLN A 390 2.57 3.69 -14.35
CA GLN A 390 1.86 3.44 -13.09
C GLN A 390 1.97 4.60 -12.10
N TYR A 391 3.04 5.40 -12.18
CA TYR A 391 3.27 6.49 -11.23
C TYR A 391 3.18 7.87 -11.88
N PHE A 392 4.10 8.20 -12.78
CA PHE A 392 4.21 9.56 -13.32
C PHE A 392 3.00 9.98 -14.14
N ARG A 393 2.42 9.08 -14.95
CA ARG A 393 1.22 9.37 -15.74
C ARG A 393 0.01 9.72 -14.84
N PRO A 394 -0.35 8.92 -13.82
CA PRO A 394 -1.37 9.34 -12.85
C PRO A 394 -1.01 10.62 -12.11
N MET A 395 0.25 10.76 -11.67
CA MET A 395 0.73 11.93 -10.91
C MET A 395 0.74 13.24 -11.72
N ALA A 396 0.73 13.18 -13.05
CA ALA A 396 0.62 14.35 -13.92
C ALA A 396 -0.60 15.23 -13.59
N ALA A 397 -1.63 14.66 -12.97
CA ALA A 397 -2.77 15.41 -12.45
C ALA A 397 -2.39 16.43 -11.36
N LEU A 398 -1.25 16.32 -10.69
CA LEU A 398 -0.83 17.19 -9.57
C LEU A 398 0.61 17.69 -9.68
N SER A 399 1.50 16.90 -10.29
CA SER A 399 2.96 17.04 -10.19
C SER A 399 3.55 18.26 -10.87
N GLY A 400 2.78 18.91 -11.76
CA GLY A 400 3.14 20.21 -12.35
C GLY A 400 2.79 21.42 -11.48
N ASN A 401 2.17 21.21 -10.32
CA ASN A 401 1.75 22.29 -9.43
C ASN A 401 2.24 22.12 -8.00
N ILE A 402 2.33 20.88 -7.51
CA ILE A 402 2.70 20.57 -6.13
C ILE A 402 3.89 19.63 -6.16
N ALA A 403 4.91 19.95 -5.36
CA ALA A 403 6.10 19.14 -5.24
C ALA A 403 5.88 17.90 -4.36
N THR A 404 6.54 16.80 -4.70
CA THR A 404 6.43 15.54 -3.96
C THR A 404 7.69 15.26 -3.14
N MET A 405 7.49 14.77 -1.92
CA MET A 405 8.49 14.16 -1.05
C MET A 405 8.07 12.70 -0.82
N ALA A 406 8.91 11.72 -1.18
CA ALA A 406 8.58 10.30 -1.09
C ALA A 406 9.63 9.51 -0.30
N VAL A 407 9.20 8.43 0.36
CA VAL A 407 10.10 7.35 0.81
C VAL A 407 9.96 6.15 -0.13
N ALA A 408 10.94 5.25 -0.13
CA ALA A 408 10.84 3.98 -0.87
C ALA A 408 10.03 2.95 -0.06
N GLY A 409 9.17 2.19 -0.74
CA GLY A 409 8.51 0.99 -0.23
C GLY A 409 9.16 -0.30 -0.69
N ASN A 410 8.57 -1.45 -0.35
CA ASN A 410 9.18 -2.75 -0.67
C ASN A 410 9.12 -3.06 -2.16
N HIS A 411 8.12 -2.56 -2.90
CA HIS A 411 8.01 -2.78 -4.34
C HIS A 411 9.07 -2.01 -5.14
N GLU A 412 9.56 -0.89 -4.61
CA GLU A 412 10.73 -0.22 -5.19
C GLU A 412 11.99 -1.11 -5.16
N GLY A 413 12.06 -2.08 -4.22
CA GLY A 413 13.10 -3.10 -4.16
C GLY A 413 14.51 -2.55 -4.00
N GLU A 414 14.64 -1.35 -3.43
CA GLU A 414 15.89 -0.57 -3.37
C GLU A 414 16.56 -0.39 -4.75
N SER A 415 15.74 -0.40 -5.82
CA SER A 415 16.22 -0.26 -7.19
C SER A 415 16.91 1.09 -7.41
N PRO A 416 18.01 1.14 -8.17
CA PRO A 416 18.65 2.39 -8.57
C PRO A 416 17.67 3.36 -9.26
N TYR A 417 16.68 2.86 -10.00
CA TYR A 417 15.75 3.70 -10.75
C TYR A 417 14.95 4.64 -9.84
N PHE A 418 14.55 4.20 -8.64
CA PHE A 418 13.88 5.08 -7.69
C PHE A 418 14.73 6.32 -7.37
N TYR A 419 16.01 6.12 -7.09
CA TYR A 419 16.95 7.18 -6.71
C TYR A 419 17.46 7.99 -7.92
N GLN A 420 17.38 7.43 -9.13
CA GLN A 420 17.58 8.23 -10.34
C GLN A 420 16.40 9.18 -10.58
N TYR A 421 15.17 8.75 -10.29
CA TYR A 421 13.97 9.56 -10.49
C TYR A 421 13.68 10.55 -9.36
N MET A 422 13.78 10.11 -8.11
CA MET A 422 13.48 10.93 -6.94
C MET A 422 14.70 11.77 -6.58
N LYS A 423 14.63 13.09 -6.80
CA LYS A 423 15.73 14.03 -6.58
C LYS A 423 15.54 14.77 -5.26
N LEU A 424 15.97 14.14 -4.17
CA LEU A 424 15.79 14.58 -2.79
C LEU A 424 17.10 15.02 -2.11
N ASP A 425 18.17 15.22 -2.88
CA ASP A 425 19.51 15.61 -2.40
C ASP A 425 19.49 16.75 -1.37
N ASN A 426 18.70 17.81 -1.63
CA ASN A 426 18.58 18.99 -0.77
C ASN A 426 18.09 18.68 0.65
N TYR A 427 17.44 17.53 0.83
CA TYR A 427 16.87 17.09 2.10
C TYR A 427 17.49 15.81 2.63
N SER A 428 18.49 15.24 1.94
CA SER A 428 19.12 14.00 2.40
C SER A 428 19.73 14.17 3.79
N ALA A 429 19.49 13.17 4.64
CA ALA A 429 20.15 13.04 5.93
C ALA A 429 21.65 12.71 5.80
N PHE A 430 22.06 12.13 4.66
CA PHE A 430 23.40 11.60 4.45
C PHE A 430 23.92 11.92 3.03
N PRO A 431 24.02 13.21 2.65
CA PRO A 431 24.37 13.61 1.28
C PRO A 431 25.76 13.11 0.85
N ASP A 432 26.70 13.01 1.80
CA ASP A 432 28.07 12.55 1.52
C ASP A 432 28.23 11.02 1.51
N ASN A 433 27.17 10.26 1.79
CA ASN A 433 27.20 8.80 1.80
C ASN A 433 26.40 8.25 0.62
N ALA A 434 27.09 7.82 -0.44
CA ALA A 434 26.47 7.29 -1.65
C ALA A 434 25.48 6.12 -1.42
N ASN A 435 25.62 5.35 -0.32
CA ASN A 435 24.70 4.25 -0.01
C ASN A 435 23.45 4.69 0.78
N LEU A 436 23.42 5.93 1.27
CA LEU A 436 22.34 6.49 2.08
C LEU A 436 21.79 7.82 1.54
N ASN A 437 22.45 8.43 0.55
CA ASN A 437 21.98 9.65 -0.06
C ASN A 437 20.53 9.45 -0.54
N GLU A 438 19.69 10.45 -0.29
CA GLU A 438 18.24 10.48 -0.59
C GLU A 438 17.35 9.40 0.06
N LYS A 439 17.91 8.31 0.61
CA LYS A 439 17.16 7.22 1.27
C LYS A 439 16.47 7.66 2.56
N VAL A 440 17.02 8.64 3.25
CA VAL A 440 16.51 9.18 4.51
C VAL A 440 16.57 10.69 4.39
N TRP A 441 15.51 11.39 4.77
CA TRP A 441 15.45 12.83 4.57
C TRP A 441 14.75 13.57 5.70
N ARG A 442 15.06 14.87 5.79
CA ARG A 442 14.57 15.79 6.82
C ARG A 442 13.99 17.03 6.17
N PHE A 443 12.69 17.22 6.31
CA PHE A 443 11.97 18.33 5.69
C PHE A 443 11.29 19.20 6.74
N ARG A 444 11.71 20.47 6.85
CA ARG A 444 11.19 21.41 7.83
C ARG A 444 10.54 22.60 7.15
N VAL A 445 9.31 22.92 7.56
CA VAL A 445 8.57 24.10 7.11
C VAL A 445 7.68 24.60 8.24
N GLY A 446 7.67 25.92 8.46
CA GLY A 446 7.00 26.54 9.62
C GLY A 446 7.43 25.91 10.96
N ASN A 447 6.44 25.54 11.78
CA ASN A 447 6.62 24.87 13.07
C ASN A 447 6.59 23.33 12.96
N THR A 448 6.66 22.78 11.75
CA THR A 448 6.56 21.34 11.48
C THR A 448 7.89 20.75 11.04
N LEU A 449 8.12 19.50 11.41
CA LEU A 449 9.23 18.67 10.93
C LEU A 449 8.68 17.34 10.40
N TYR A 450 8.94 17.05 9.14
CA TYR A 450 8.75 15.74 8.53
C TYR A 450 10.09 15.00 8.47
N LEU A 451 10.09 13.73 8.88
CA LEU A 451 11.24 12.83 8.75
C LEU A 451 10.83 11.62 7.91
N GLY A 452 11.45 11.47 6.74
CA GLY A 452 11.28 10.33 5.85
C GLY A 452 12.29 9.23 6.16
N LEU A 453 11.81 8.03 6.44
CA LEU A 453 12.60 6.88 6.83
C LEU A 453 12.40 5.75 5.82
N ASN A 454 13.50 5.25 5.27
CA ASN A 454 13.46 4.06 4.43
C ASN A 454 13.49 2.80 5.31
N THR A 455 12.33 2.14 5.43
CA THR A 455 12.14 0.94 6.24
C THR A 455 12.51 -0.36 5.52
N ASN A 456 13.07 -0.31 4.31
CA ASN A 456 13.66 -1.48 3.63
C ASN A 456 15.09 -1.78 4.13
N ILE A 457 15.81 -0.75 4.59
CA ILE A 457 17.22 -0.88 5.01
C ILE A 457 17.38 -1.23 6.50
N THR A 458 17.06 -2.46 6.88
CA THR A 458 16.93 -2.88 8.29
C THR A 458 18.24 -3.31 8.97
N ALA A 459 19.31 -3.57 8.21
CA ALA A 459 20.58 -4.12 8.72
C ALA A 459 21.55 -3.04 9.29
N SER A 460 22.81 -3.01 8.83
CA SER A 460 23.84 -2.05 9.31
C SER A 460 23.40 -0.59 9.12
N TYR A 461 22.80 -0.28 7.98
CA TYR A 461 22.22 1.03 7.69
C TYR A 461 20.97 1.32 8.54
N GLY A 462 20.22 0.30 8.94
CA GLY A 462 19.11 0.43 9.89
C GLY A 462 19.58 0.93 11.26
N THR A 463 20.76 0.51 11.73
CA THR A 463 21.31 1.08 12.97
C THR A 463 21.69 2.56 12.80
N THR A 464 22.25 2.92 11.65
CA THR A 464 22.63 4.31 11.33
C THR A 464 21.40 5.21 11.28
N MET A 465 20.34 4.78 10.57
CA MET A 465 19.08 5.50 10.49
C MET A 465 18.40 5.65 11.86
N ALA A 466 18.36 4.58 12.68
CA ALA A 466 17.76 4.65 14.01
C ALA A 466 18.49 5.65 14.93
N ASN A 467 19.82 5.68 14.90
CA ASN A 467 20.61 6.64 15.68
C ASN A 467 20.38 8.08 15.19
N TRP A 468 20.30 8.26 13.88
CA TRP A 468 19.96 9.55 13.28
C TRP A 468 18.56 10.01 13.70
N LEU A 469 17.54 9.14 13.63
CA LEU A 469 16.19 9.43 14.09
C LEU A 469 16.18 9.90 15.55
N ASN A 470 16.85 9.15 16.44
CA ASN A 470 16.95 9.53 17.86
C ASN A 470 17.60 10.91 18.05
N THR A 471 18.62 11.23 17.23
CA THR A 471 19.27 12.55 17.26
C THR A 471 18.32 13.66 16.81
N GLN A 472 17.62 13.46 15.70
CA GLN A 472 16.69 14.45 15.15
C GLN A 472 15.49 14.70 16.06
N LEU A 473 14.93 13.64 16.67
CA LEU A 473 13.85 13.80 17.64
C LEU A 473 14.32 14.52 18.91
N ASN A 474 15.54 14.24 19.39
CA ASN A 474 16.12 14.97 20.52
C ASN A 474 16.33 16.46 20.23
N GLU A 475 16.84 16.79 19.04
CA GLU A 475 16.97 18.18 18.59
C GLU A 475 15.60 18.87 18.51
N ALA A 476 14.61 18.21 17.89
CA ALA A 476 13.26 18.75 17.77
C ALA A 476 12.64 18.99 19.14
N GLU A 477 12.77 18.06 20.09
CA GLU A 477 12.29 18.18 21.46
C GLU A 477 12.80 19.48 22.13
N SER A 478 14.10 19.75 21.97
CA SER A 478 14.75 20.94 22.54
C SER A 478 14.43 22.26 21.80
N ASN A 479 13.88 22.20 20.59
CA ASN A 479 13.70 23.37 19.73
C ASN A 479 12.29 23.99 19.86
N PRO A 480 12.13 25.18 20.47
CA PRO A 480 10.80 25.78 20.70
C PRO A 480 10.08 26.22 19.41
N SER A 481 10.79 26.30 18.28
CA SER A 481 10.22 26.64 16.98
C SER A 481 9.71 25.43 16.18
N ILE A 482 9.71 24.24 16.79
CA ILE A 482 9.09 23.03 16.26
C ILE A 482 8.03 22.59 17.27
N ASP A 483 6.79 22.49 16.80
CA ASP A 483 5.65 22.02 17.59
C ASP A 483 5.31 20.57 17.28
N PHE A 484 5.35 20.21 15.99
CA PHE A 484 4.87 18.93 15.50
C PHE A 484 5.94 18.23 14.67
N VAL A 485 6.18 16.95 15.01
CA VAL A 485 6.99 16.04 14.21
C VAL A 485 6.09 14.97 13.61
N PHE A 486 6.17 14.82 12.29
CA PHE A 486 5.49 13.80 11.50
C PHE A 486 6.54 12.83 10.94
N LEU A 487 6.31 11.53 11.10
CA LEU A 487 7.17 10.50 10.55
C LEU A 487 6.52 9.90 9.31
N VAL A 488 7.31 9.67 8.27
CA VAL A 488 6.88 9.05 7.01
C VAL A 488 7.76 7.85 6.77
N MET A 489 7.16 6.68 6.70
CA MET A 489 7.85 5.42 6.44
C MET A 489 6.94 4.51 5.61
N HIS A 490 7.44 3.41 5.06
CA HIS A 490 6.58 2.53 4.28
C HIS A 490 5.93 1.44 5.14
N HIS A 491 6.73 0.73 5.94
CA HIS A 491 6.26 -0.43 6.68
C HIS A 491 5.50 -0.06 7.97
N PRO A 492 4.37 -0.73 8.28
CA PRO A 492 3.61 -0.55 9.51
C PRO A 492 4.31 -1.19 10.71
N PRO A 493 4.01 -0.78 11.96
CA PRO A 493 4.37 -1.56 13.14
C PRO A 493 3.58 -2.89 13.24
N TYR A 494 2.31 -2.86 12.86
CA TYR A 494 1.33 -3.95 12.80
C TYR A 494 0.08 -3.43 12.06
N SER A 495 -0.82 -4.34 11.65
CA SER A 495 -1.97 -4.05 10.80
C SER A 495 -3.16 -4.95 11.14
N GLU A 496 -4.38 -4.38 11.14
CA GLU A 496 -5.63 -5.13 11.36
C GLU A 496 -6.12 -5.83 10.10
N LEU A 497 -5.86 -5.26 8.92
CA LEU A 497 -6.22 -5.87 7.63
C LEU A 497 -5.22 -6.96 7.20
N TRP A 498 -4.01 -6.94 7.76
CA TRP A 498 -2.96 -7.91 7.45
C TRP A 498 -2.14 -8.28 8.70
N TYR A 499 -2.66 -9.23 9.48
CA TYR A 499 -2.07 -9.66 10.74
C TYR A 499 -0.64 -10.22 10.61
N ASP A 500 -0.38 -11.03 9.58
CA ASP A 500 0.92 -11.69 9.38
C ASP A 500 2.03 -10.75 8.89
N VAL A 501 1.72 -9.46 8.64
CA VAL A 501 2.65 -8.45 8.09
C VAL A 501 3.98 -8.40 8.86
N VAL A 502 3.93 -8.56 10.19
CA VAL A 502 5.12 -8.52 11.07
C VAL A 502 6.05 -9.71 10.94
N THR A 503 5.58 -10.81 10.33
CA THR A 503 6.39 -12.01 10.08
C THR A 503 6.74 -12.18 8.60
N PHE A 504 6.01 -11.51 7.72
CA PHE A 504 6.19 -11.60 6.26
C PHE A 504 7.37 -10.75 5.77
N ASP A 505 7.53 -9.55 6.32
CA ASP A 505 8.59 -8.60 5.95
C ASP A 505 9.46 -8.23 7.18
N ALA A 506 10.76 -8.04 6.98
CA ALA A 506 11.68 -7.59 8.02
C ALA A 506 11.47 -6.12 8.42
N GLY A 507 10.86 -5.31 7.54
CA GLY A 507 10.57 -3.90 7.75
C GLY A 507 9.66 -3.64 8.96
N PRO A 508 8.46 -4.24 9.04
CA PRO A 508 7.57 -4.13 10.20
C PRO A 508 8.22 -4.56 11.52
N ASP A 509 9.00 -5.65 11.51
CA ASP A 509 9.75 -6.10 12.69
C ASP A 509 10.76 -5.04 13.16
N TYR A 510 11.48 -4.44 12.20
CA TYR A 510 12.41 -3.35 12.47
C TYR A 510 11.70 -2.10 13.01
N VAL A 511 10.55 -1.72 12.47
CA VAL A 511 9.74 -0.59 12.98
C VAL A 511 9.35 -0.84 14.44
N THR A 512 8.77 -2.01 14.73
CA THR A 512 8.27 -2.36 16.07
C THR A 512 9.39 -2.53 17.09
N LYS A 513 10.47 -3.23 16.75
CA LYS A 513 11.54 -3.54 17.71
C LYS A 513 12.60 -2.45 17.82
N ARG A 514 12.81 -1.63 16.79
CA ARG A 514 13.91 -0.64 16.75
C ARG A 514 13.42 0.81 16.76
N LEU A 515 12.48 1.18 15.89
CA LEU A 515 12.06 2.57 15.76
C LEU A 515 11.07 2.99 16.85
N PHE A 516 10.07 2.17 17.14
CA PHE A 516 9.05 2.48 18.16
C PHE A 516 9.63 2.80 19.54
N PRO A 517 10.58 2.02 20.09
CA PRO A 517 11.20 2.36 21.37
C PRO A 517 11.93 3.72 21.37
N ILE A 518 12.40 4.19 20.22
CA ILE A 518 12.99 5.53 20.07
C ILE A 518 11.91 6.59 20.05
N ILE A 519 10.89 6.40 19.20
CA ILE A 519 9.80 7.35 18.98
C ILE A 519 9.06 7.65 20.29
N LYS A 520 8.77 6.61 21.10
CA LYS A 520 8.04 6.73 22.38
C LYS A 520 8.77 7.57 23.45
N LYS A 521 10.02 7.99 23.23
CA LYS A 521 10.78 8.83 24.17
C LYS A 521 10.46 10.31 24.05
N TYR A 522 9.86 10.75 22.95
CA TYR A 522 9.75 12.16 22.58
C TYR A 522 8.30 12.63 22.58
N THR A 523 8.07 13.90 22.90
CA THR A 523 6.72 14.46 23.08
C THR A 523 6.18 15.14 21.83
N LYS A 524 7.07 15.54 20.93
CA LYS A 524 6.70 16.27 19.71
C LYS A 524 6.31 15.39 18.54
N VAL A 525 6.58 14.09 18.58
CA VAL A 525 6.04 13.16 17.57
C VAL A 525 4.54 13.08 17.76
N GLN A 526 3.79 13.53 16.75
CA GLN A 526 2.33 13.51 16.81
C GLN A 526 1.72 12.39 15.98
N GLN A 527 2.40 12.01 14.89
CA GLN A 527 1.85 11.04 13.96
C GLN A 527 2.92 10.35 13.12
N ILE A 528 2.66 9.07 12.82
CA ILE A 528 3.39 8.26 11.86
C ILE A 528 2.46 7.93 10.69
N HIS A 529 2.91 8.20 9.47
CA HIS A 529 2.26 7.78 8.23
C HIS A 529 3.03 6.62 7.62
N TYR A 530 2.29 5.57 7.27
CA TYR A 530 2.83 4.39 6.59
C TYR A 530 1.84 3.81 5.58
N GLY A 531 2.32 2.85 4.79
CA GLY A 531 1.60 2.16 3.73
C GLY A 531 1.66 0.65 3.93
N HIS A 532 1.96 -0.08 2.85
CA HIS A 532 2.20 -1.53 2.76
C HIS A 532 0.96 -2.39 2.98
N THR A 533 0.16 -2.08 4.01
CA THR A 533 -1.23 -2.53 4.10
C THR A 533 -2.09 -1.60 3.26
N HIS A 534 -2.84 -2.17 2.33
CA HIS A 534 -3.64 -1.43 1.37
C HIS A 534 -5.04 -1.12 1.93
N GLY A 535 -5.08 -0.22 2.91
CA GLY A 535 -6.31 0.24 3.53
C GLY A 535 -6.07 1.46 4.42
N PHE A 536 -7.12 1.89 5.12
CA PHE A 536 -7.06 2.95 6.11
C PHE A 536 -7.13 2.34 7.51
N GLU A 537 -6.17 2.69 8.36
CA GLU A 537 -6.21 2.37 9.78
C GLU A 537 -5.80 3.61 10.59
N ARG A 538 -6.50 3.87 11.70
CA ARG A 538 -6.07 4.88 12.67
C ARG A 538 -6.04 4.34 14.08
N GLY A 539 -4.84 4.33 14.64
CA GLY A 539 -4.59 3.98 16.03
C GLY A 539 -3.99 5.09 16.87
N THR A 540 -3.72 4.78 18.14
CA THR A 540 -3.06 5.68 19.11
C THR A 540 -2.16 4.90 20.03
N ILE A 541 -0.90 5.28 20.04
CA ILE A 541 0.13 4.64 20.85
C ILE A 541 0.35 5.45 22.12
N VAL A 542 0.30 4.75 23.26
CA VAL A 542 0.67 5.33 24.55
C VAL A 542 2.17 5.59 24.57
N SER A 543 2.56 6.84 24.83
CA SER A 543 3.97 7.23 24.86
C SER A 543 4.67 6.81 26.15
N GLY A 544 6.01 6.80 26.12
CA GLY A 544 6.84 6.68 27.33
C GLY A 544 6.90 7.98 28.13
N GLN A 545 6.39 9.09 27.58
CA GLN A 545 6.30 10.39 28.24
C GLN A 545 4.84 10.76 28.53
N PRO A 546 4.56 11.50 29.63
CA PRO A 546 3.23 12.03 29.90
C PRO A 546 2.72 12.94 28.78
N ASP A 547 1.43 12.84 28.43
CA ASP A 547 0.74 13.68 27.45
C ASP A 547 1.36 13.72 26.03
N ALA A 548 2.11 12.69 25.70
CA ALA A 548 2.87 12.53 24.46
C ALA A 548 2.36 11.39 23.55
N ASP A 549 1.17 10.86 23.83
CA ASP A 549 0.52 9.87 22.98
C ASP A 549 0.43 10.39 21.53
N PHE A 550 0.66 9.50 20.57
CA PHE A 550 0.73 9.85 19.15
C PHE A 550 -0.10 8.89 18.29
N ARG A 551 -0.41 9.32 17.07
CA ARG A 551 -1.23 8.54 16.11
C ARG A 551 -0.34 7.65 15.23
N ILE A 552 -0.86 6.48 14.90
CA ILE A 552 -0.35 5.62 13.83
C ILE A 552 -1.42 5.58 12.74
N ILE A 553 -1.02 5.81 11.49
CA ILE A 553 -1.93 5.93 10.35
C ILE A 553 -1.45 5.05 9.21
N CYS A 554 -2.23 4.00 8.93
CA CYS A 554 -2.12 3.26 7.69
C CYS A 554 -2.79 4.08 6.57
N GLY A 555 -2.01 4.40 5.55
CA GLY A 555 -2.31 5.30 4.44
C GLY A 555 -2.30 4.62 3.07
N GLY A 556 -2.29 3.29 3.00
CA GLY A 556 -2.01 2.54 1.77
C GLY A 556 -3.19 2.35 0.80
N GLY A 557 -4.31 3.02 1.02
CA GLY A 557 -5.46 2.98 0.10
C GLY A 557 -5.40 4.02 -1.03
N SER A 558 -4.23 4.51 -1.47
CA SER A 558 -4.18 5.66 -2.40
C SER A 558 -4.23 5.28 -3.89
N GLY A 559 -4.65 4.07 -4.22
CA GLY A 559 -4.96 3.66 -5.60
C GLY A 559 -4.57 2.22 -5.92
N GLY A 560 -3.68 1.62 -5.14
CA GLY A 560 -3.30 0.21 -5.24
C GLY A 560 -4.39 -0.75 -4.73
N PRO A 561 -4.28 -2.05 -5.05
CA PRO A 561 -5.33 -3.03 -4.75
C PRO A 561 -5.60 -3.14 -3.25
N LEU A 562 -6.85 -2.96 -2.80
CA LEU A 562 -7.18 -2.98 -1.37
C LEU A 562 -7.04 -4.36 -0.72
N ASP A 563 -6.58 -4.38 0.52
CA ASP A 563 -6.56 -5.58 1.36
C ASP A 563 -7.98 -5.89 1.86
N PRO A 564 -8.53 -7.08 1.59
CA PRO A 564 -9.93 -7.40 1.92
C PRO A 564 -10.12 -7.80 3.39
N TRP A 565 -11.37 -7.77 3.86
CA TRP A 565 -11.78 -8.37 5.13
C TRP A 565 -11.87 -9.90 5.01
N ASN A 566 -10.75 -10.64 5.01
CA ASN A 566 -10.74 -12.10 4.94
C ASN A 566 -9.97 -12.78 6.10
N GLU A 567 -10.67 -13.62 6.85
CA GLU A 567 -10.05 -14.47 7.88
C GLU A 567 -9.16 -15.57 7.24
N PRO A 568 -8.01 -15.95 7.84
CA PRO A 568 -7.50 -15.55 9.15
C PRO A 568 -6.57 -14.32 9.11
N ALA A 569 -6.57 -13.53 8.04
CA ALA A 569 -5.60 -12.45 7.83
C ALA A 569 -5.89 -11.17 8.64
N VAL A 570 -6.94 -11.14 9.46
CA VAL A 570 -7.37 -9.95 10.21
C VAL A 570 -7.25 -10.12 11.73
N HIS A 571 -6.97 -9.03 12.45
CA HIS A 571 -6.85 -9.06 13.91
C HIS A 571 -7.23 -7.71 14.53
N ASP A 572 -8.11 -7.72 15.54
CA ASP A 572 -8.54 -6.52 16.26
C ASP A 572 -7.49 -6.11 17.32
N TYR A 573 -6.88 -4.95 17.14
CA TYR A 573 -5.88 -4.40 18.06
C TYR A 573 -6.49 -3.29 18.92
N ALA A 574 -6.36 -3.40 20.23
CA ALA A 574 -6.88 -2.40 21.17
C ALA A 574 -6.36 -0.96 20.93
N ASP A 575 -5.18 -0.81 20.32
CA ASP A 575 -4.59 0.50 20.00
C ASP A 575 -5.10 1.09 18.68
N ILE A 576 -5.77 0.31 17.83
CA ILE A 576 -6.39 0.75 16.57
C ILE A 576 -7.89 0.98 16.83
N HIS A 577 -8.40 2.11 16.37
CA HIS A 577 -9.80 2.49 16.65
C HIS A 577 -10.70 2.38 15.41
N LYS A 578 -10.10 2.36 14.23
CA LYS A 578 -10.80 2.47 12.97
C LYS A 578 -10.00 1.82 11.87
N THR A 579 -10.65 0.90 11.17
CA THR A 579 -10.11 0.22 10.00
C THR A 579 -11.13 0.17 8.87
N TYR A 580 -10.68 0.49 7.66
CA TYR A 580 -11.49 0.49 6.45
C TYR A 580 -10.67 0.01 5.25
N SER A 581 -11.21 -0.96 4.52
CA SER A 581 -10.71 -1.34 3.20
C SER A 581 -11.39 -0.48 2.14
N GLU A 582 -10.91 0.75 1.97
CA GLU A 582 -11.43 1.73 1.00
C GLU A 582 -10.28 2.49 0.34
N TYR A 583 -10.52 3.05 -0.85
CA TYR A 583 -9.62 3.99 -1.49
C TYR A 583 -9.78 5.38 -0.88
N PHE A 584 -8.69 6.09 -0.60
CA PHE A 584 -8.75 7.43 0.01
C PHE A 584 -7.47 8.24 -0.23
N PHE A 585 -7.56 9.53 0.10
CA PHE A 585 -6.38 10.38 0.29
C PHE A 585 -6.55 11.23 1.55
N GLN A 586 -5.44 11.76 2.07
CA GLN A 586 -5.44 12.58 3.27
C GLN A 586 -5.04 14.03 2.96
N VAL A 587 -5.57 14.96 3.75
CA VAL A 587 -5.11 16.36 3.77
C VAL A 587 -4.76 16.73 5.21
N VAL A 588 -3.47 17.02 5.44
CA VAL A 588 -2.97 17.54 6.71
C VAL A 588 -2.92 19.06 6.61
N GLU A 589 -3.60 19.75 7.51
CA GLU A 589 -3.59 21.21 7.64
C GLU A 589 -2.91 21.58 8.97
N VAL A 590 -1.88 22.42 8.92
CA VAL A 590 -1.18 22.92 10.10
C VAL A 590 -1.39 24.43 10.20
N ASP A 591 -2.09 24.85 11.24
CA ASP A 591 -2.28 26.26 11.58
C ASP A 591 -1.10 26.72 12.44
N ILE A 592 -0.22 27.52 11.84
CA ILE A 592 0.99 28.02 12.47
C ILE A 592 0.65 28.99 13.61
N ALA A 593 -0.29 29.92 13.37
CA ALA A 593 -0.65 30.94 14.35
C ALA A 593 -1.29 30.33 15.60
N ASN A 594 -2.10 29.30 15.43
CA ASN A 594 -2.83 28.66 16.54
C ASN A 594 -2.13 27.43 17.11
N HIS A 595 -0.90 27.12 16.68
CA HIS A 595 -0.13 25.96 17.14
C HIS A 595 -0.98 24.67 17.14
N SER A 596 -1.61 24.38 15.99
CA SER A 596 -2.51 23.24 15.84
C SER A 596 -2.39 22.55 14.48
N TYR A 597 -2.74 21.28 14.40
CA TYR A 597 -2.92 20.58 13.12
C TYR A 597 -4.23 19.80 13.09
N GLN A 598 -4.72 19.56 11.89
CA GLN A 598 -5.84 18.67 11.58
C GLN A 598 -5.45 17.76 10.42
N ASN A 599 -5.91 16.51 10.45
CA ASN A 599 -5.82 15.61 9.30
C ASN A 599 -7.23 15.13 8.96
N SER A 600 -7.59 15.23 7.68
CA SER A 600 -8.88 14.84 7.11
C SER A 600 -8.68 13.77 6.04
N VAL A 601 -9.47 12.71 6.09
CA VAL A 601 -9.40 11.57 5.16
C VAL A 601 -10.62 11.59 4.25
N TYR A 602 -10.42 11.60 2.94
CA TYR A 602 -11.50 11.62 1.95
C TYR A 602 -11.54 10.30 1.17
N SER A 603 -12.62 9.54 1.34
CA SER A 603 -12.81 8.22 0.77
C SER A 603 -13.53 8.25 -0.59
N LEU A 604 -13.01 7.44 -1.51
CA LEU A 604 -13.61 7.09 -2.78
C LEU A 604 -14.38 5.76 -2.71
N GLY A 605 -14.52 5.16 -1.52
CA GLY A 605 -15.16 3.87 -1.30
C GLY A 605 -14.32 2.73 -1.84
N ASP A 606 -14.96 1.65 -2.26
CA ASP A 606 -14.33 0.52 -2.93
C ASP A 606 -14.90 0.33 -4.36
N LEU A 607 -14.55 -0.76 -5.04
CA LEU A 607 -15.04 -1.04 -6.40
C LEU A 607 -16.53 -1.39 -6.46
N VAL A 608 -17.11 -1.86 -5.36
CA VAL A 608 -18.52 -2.25 -5.21
C VAL A 608 -19.38 -1.07 -4.75
N SER A 609 -18.86 -0.25 -3.83
CA SER A 609 -19.54 0.86 -3.17
C SER A 609 -18.73 2.16 -3.32
N PRO A 610 -18.66 2.74 -4.54
CA PRO A 610 -17.86 3.93 -4.78
C PRO A 610 -18.46 5.18 -4.12
N LYS A 611 -17.59 6.07 -3.62
CA LYS A 611 -17.94 7.33 -2.96
C LYS A 611 -17.33 8.54 -3.68
N PRO A 612 -18.00 9.72 -3.68
CA PRO A 612 -17.48 10.94 -4.30
C PRO A 612 -16.54 11.72 -3.36
N SER A 613 -15.39 11.12 -3.00
CA SER A 613 -14.37 11.74 -2.13
C SER A 613 -14.98 12.31 -0.84
N THR A 614 -15.76 11.49 -0.13
CA THR A 614 -16.50 11.87 1.09
C THR A 614 -15.60 11.84 2.32
N LEU A 615 -15.79 12.77 3.26
CA LEU A 615 -15.03 12.75 4.52
C LEU A 615 -15.30 11.43 5.28
N LEU A 616 -14.26 10.61 5.42
CA LEU A 616 -14.28 9.32 6.11
C LEU A 616 -13.96 9.49 7.60
N ASP A 617 -12.90 10.24 7.90
CA ASP A 617 -12.42 10.45 9.26
C ASP A 617 -11.66 11.78 9.38
N GLN A 618 -11.57 12.28 10.61
CA GLN A 618 -10.87 13.53 10.92
C GLN A 618 -10.37 13.54 12.37
N TRP A 619 -9.15 14.05 12.58
CA TRP A 619 -8.60 14.27 13.92
C TRP A 619 -7.67 15.48 13.94
N TYR A 620 -7.31 15.94 15.14
CA TYR A 620 -6.50 17.14 15.32
C TYR A 620 -5.62 17.08 16.56
N LYS A 621 -4.71 18.05 16.66
CA LYS A 621 -3.98 18.40 17.87
C LYS A 621 -3.91 19.91 18.01
N LYS A 622 -4.12 20.41 19.22
CA LYS A 622 -3.82 21.76 19.68
C LYS A 622 -2.77 21.65 20.79
N LYS A 623 -1.62 22.29 20.59
CA LYS A 623 -0.46 22.19 21.48
C LYS A 623 -0.82 22.58 22.92
N ASP A 624 -1.48 23.73 23.08
CA ASP A 624 -1.72 24.38 24.37
C ASP A 624 -3.13 24.13 24.93
N GLN A 625 -3.84 23.12 24.44
CA GLN A 625 -5.14 22.73 24.99
C GLN A 625 -4.98 22.17 26.42
N SER A 626 -5.85 22.64 27.32
CA SER A 626 -5.91 22.19 28.70
C SER A 626 -6.35 20.73 28.81
N LYS A 627 -5.84 20.03 29.82
CA LYS A 627 -6.25 18.65 30.14
C LYS A 627 -7.72 18.62 30.58
N PRO A 628 -8.44 17.50 30.34
CA PRO A 628 -9.77 17.31 30.91
C PRO A 628 -9.72 17.21 32.43
N ALA A 629 -10.85 17.50 33.08
CA ALA A 629 -11.02 17.31 34.52
C ALA A 629 -10.97 15.81 34.88
N SER A 630 -10.47 15.50 36.08
CA SER A 630 -10.46 14.14 36.60
C SER A 630 -11.88 13.60 36.78
N PRO A 631 -12.13 12.33 36.41
CA PRO A 631 -13.39 11.68 36.73
C PRO A 631 -13.56 11.47 38.24
N VAL A 632 -14.81 11.37 38.66
CA VAL A 632 -15.21 10.82 39.96
C VAL A 632 -15.84 9.46 39.72
N ILE A 633 -15.40 8.46 40.49
CA ILE A 633 -16.08 7.15 40.56
C ILE A 633 -17.29 7.35 41.47
N GLU A 634 -18.49 7.41 40.89
CA GLU A 634 -19.73 7.68 41.61
C GLU A 634 -20.21 6.43 42.37
N SER A 635 -20.08 5.26 41.74
CA SER A 635 -20.36 3.98 42.37
C SER A 635 -19.72 2.82 41.61
N ILE A 636 -19.40 1.76 42.35
CA ILE A 636 -19.08 0.44 41.81
C ILE A 636 -20.10 -0.54 42.38
N THR A 637 -20.93 -1.12 41.50
CA THR A 637 -22.02 -2.03 41.88
C THR A 637 -21.93 -3.33 41.12
N LYS A 638 -22.40 -4.42 41.72
CA LYS A 638 -22.50 -5.70 41.04
C LYS A 638 -23.64 -5.67 40.01
N ASN A 639 -23.36 -6.10 38.77
CA ASN A 639 -24.36 -6.37 37.74
C ASN A 639 -24.14 -7.78 37.17
N GLY A 640 -24.91 -8.76 37.64
CA GLY A 640 -24.70 -10.17 37.28
C GLY A 640 -23.31 -10.68 37.67
N GLU A 641 -22.54 -11.16 36.69
CA GLU A 641 -21.13 -11.56 36.84
C GLU A 641 -20.13 -10.43 36.55
N ALA A 642 -20.58 -9.20 36.32
CA ALA A 642 -19.74 -8.03 36.10
C ALA A 642 -19.82 -7.03 37.26
N LEU A 643 -18.83 -6.14 37.32
CA LEU A 643 -18.86 -4.91 38.08
C LEU A 643 -19.22 -3.76 37.15
N GLN A 644 -20.31 -3.08 37.46
CA GLN A 644 -20.71 -1.85 36.80
C GLN A 644 -20.08 -0.66 37.52
N ILE A 645 -19.41 0.19 36.77
CA ILE A 645 -18.66 1.34 37.26
C ILE A 645 -19.30 2.58 36.67
N ASN A 646 -19.94 3.37 37.52
CA ASN A 646 -20.56 4.63 37.13
C ASN A 646 -19.59 5.78 37.41
N LEU A 647 -19.35 6.61 36.40
CA LEU A 647 -18.41 7.72 36.44
C LEU A 647 -19.15 9.04 36.26
N SER A 648 -18.62 10.11 36.85
CA SER A 648 -19.09 11.46 36.59
C SER A 648 -18.97 11.81 35.11
N ALA A 649 -19.92 12.57 34.58
CA ALA A 649 -19.86 13.06 33.20
C ALA A 649 -18.50 13.72 32.89
N PHE A 650 -18.01 13.49 31.67
CA PHE A 650 -16.79 14.14 31.19
C PHE A 650 -16.92 15.66 31.22
N SER A 651 -15.84 16.33 31.65
CA SER A 651 -15.72 17.79 31.64
C SER A 651 -14.34 18.19 31.13
N GLY A 652 -14.31 18.94 30.04
CA GLY A 652 -13.07 19.39 29.38
C GLY A 652 -13.39 20.30 28.20
N THR A 653 -12.35 20.79 27.52
CA THR A 653 -12.49 21.68 26.34
C THR A 653 -12.83 20.93 25.05
N ASP A 654 -12.88 19.61 25.10
CA ASP A 654 -12.96 18.70 23.96
C ASP A 654 -13.93 17.55 24.30
N SER A 655 -14.08 16.52 23.47
CA SER A 655 -14.90 15.34 23.77
C SER A 655 -14.08 14.20 24.39
N LEU A 656 -14.77 13.33 25.14
CA LEU A 656 -14.20 12.11 25.69
C LEU A 656 -13.86 11.12 24.57
N MET A 657 -12.60 10.67 24.53
CA MET A 657 -12.12 9.67 23.57
C MET A 657 -11.88 8.31 24.24
N SER A 658 -11.26 8.29 25.42
CA SER A 658 -10.97 7.03 26.12
C SER A 658 -11.14 7.13 27.64
N VAL A 659 -11.41 6.00 28.27
CA VAL A 659 -11.40 5.84 29.74
C VAL A 659 -10.39 4.77 30.10
N GLN A 660 -9.42 5.09 30.94
CA GLN A 660 -8.50 4.09 31.50
C GLN A 660 -8.84 3.79 32.94
N MET A 661 -8.82 2.51 33.30
CA MET A 661 -9.09 2.02 34.65
C MET A 661 -7.95 1.14 35.14
N GLN A 662 -7.51 1.41 36.37
CA GLN A 662 -6.54 0.56 37.07
C GLN A 662 -7.18 0.02 38.35
N PHE A 663 -6.98 -1.28 38.57
CA PHE A 663 -7.37 -1.99 39.79
C PHE A 663 -6.13 -2.46 40.52
N PHE A 664 -6.08 -2.25 41.83
CA PHE A 664 -4.99 -2.69 42.69
C PHE A 664 -5.54 -3.55 43.82
N ASP A 665 -4.78 -4.56 44.25
CA ASP A 665 -5.12 -5.39 45.41
C ASP A 665 -4.74 -4.66 46.71
N GLY A 666 -5.75 -4.09 47.38
CA GLY A 666 -5.59 -3.39 48.65
C GLY A 666 -5.07 -4.29 49.78
N THR A 667 -5.25 -5.61 49.64
CA THR A 667 -4.80 -6.60 50.63
C THR A 667 -3.40 -7.16 50.34
N ASN A 668 -2.78 -6.78 49.22
CA ASN A 668 -1.49 -7.29 48.78
C ASN A 668 -0.59 -6.16 48.24
N ASN A 669 -0.14 -5.29 49.14
CA ASN A 669 0.79 -4.19 48.86
C ASN A 669 0.36 -3.26 47.69
N ASN A 670 -0.94 -3.16 47.38
CA ASN A 670 -1.45 -2.41 46.24
C ASN A 670 -0.82 -2.84 44.90
N ASN A 671 -0.60 -4.14 44.71
CA ASN A 671 -0.15 -4.67 43.42
C ASN A 671 -1.23 -4.43 42.34
N LEU A 672 -0.80 -4.01 41.15
CA LEU A 672 -1.69 -3.84 40.00
C LEU A 672 -2.28 -5.19 39.58
N VAL A 673 -3.61 -5.24 39.50
CA VAL A 673 -4.41 -6.42 39.16
C VAL A 673 -4.85 -6.37 37.70
N LEU A 674 -5.35 -5.21 37.27
CA LEU A 674 -5.87 -5.00 35.93
C LEU A 674 -5.63 -3.55 35.52
N ASP A 675 -5.12 -3.36 34.31
CA ASP A 675 -5.03 -2.07 33.63
C ASP A 675 -5.72 -2.23 32.27
N THR A 676 -6.78 -1.46 32.04
CA THR A 676 -7.61 -1.59 30.85
C THR A 676 -8.03 -0.21 30.34
N CYS A 677 -8.18 -0.09 29.03
CA CYS A 677 -8.65 1.12 28.38
C CYS A 677 -9.88 0.83 27.51
N PHE A 678 -10.85 1.73 27.55
CA PHE A 678 -12.06 1.69 26.73
C PHE A 678 -12.05 2.89 25.80
N HIS A 679 -12.39 2.66 24.53
CA HIS A 679 -12.36 3.68 23.49
C HIS A 679 -13.77 4.00 23.02
N TRP A 680 -13.99 5.26 22.62
CA TRP A 680 -15.28 5.74 22.11
C TRP A 680 -15.74 5.01 20.84
N GLN A 681 -14.81 4.49 20.04
CA GLN A 681 -15.07 3.73 18.82
C GLN A 681 -14.03 2.63 18.65
N ASN A 682 -14.46 1.52 18.07
CA ASN A 682 -13.63 0.47 17.51
C ASN A 682 -14.29 -0.06 16.24
N VAL A 683 -13.95 0.52 15.07
CA VAL A 683 -14.48 0.05 13.79
C VAL A 683 -13.58 -1.07 13.26
N PHE A 684 -14.08 -2.31 13.38
CA PHE A 684 -13.39 -3.53 12.98
C PHE A 684 -14.37 -4.51 12.32
N GLY A 685 -14.01 -5.01 11.13
CA GLY A 685 -14.83 -5.92 10.35
C GLY A 685 -16.00 -5.25 9.63
N VAL A 686 -16.73 -6.07 8.88
CA VAL A 686 -17.95 -5.69 8.15
C VAL A 686 -19.10 -6.65 8.46
N ASP A 687 -20.34 -6.15 8.38
CA ASP A 687 -21.53 -6.99 8.49
C ASP A 687 -21.78 -7.79 7.20
N ALA A 688 -22.87 -8.58 7.18
CA ALA A 688 -23.24 -9.40 6.02
C ALA A 688 -23.58 -8.58 4.76
N GLN A 689 -23.70 -7.25 4.85
CA GLN A 689 -23.92 -6.34 3.74
C GLN A 689 -22.64 -5.58 3.35
N GLY A 690 -21.50 -5.89 3.98
CA GLY A 690 -20.23 -5.20 3.74
C GLY A 690 -20.12 -3.85 4.44
N LYS A 691 -21.01 -3.51 5.38
CA LYS A 691 -20.95 -2.25 6.12
C LYS A 691 -20.00 -2.36 7.31
N PRO A 692 -19.11 -1.37 7.55
CA PRO A 692 -18.22 -1.37 8.71
C PRO A 692 -18.97 -1.49 10.05
N VAL A 693 -18.43 -2.29 10.97
CA VAL A 693 -19.01 -2.54 12.30
C VAL A 693 -18.21 -1.82 13.38
N ASP A 694 -18.87 -0.97 14.17
CA ASP A 694 -18.28 -0.37 15.38
C ASP A 694 -18.58 -1.28 16.59
N LEU A 695 -17.59 -2.03 17.03
CA LEU A 695 -17.69 -2.94 18.19
C LEU A 695 -17.98 -2.19 19.49
N ASN A 696 -17.72 -0.89 19.53
CA ASN A 696 -17.91 -0.04 20.70
C ASN A 696 -19.18 0.83 20.62
N GLU A 697 -20.00 0.72 19.56
CA GLU A 697 -21.19 1.58 19.35
C GLU A 697 -22.14 1.60 20.57
N LYS A 698 -22.19 0.50 21.32
CA LYS A 698 -23.08 0.33 22.49
C LYS A 698 -22.42 0.72 23.82
N PHE A 699 -21.13 1.05 23.85
CA PHE A 699 -20.47 1.40 25.10
C PHE A 699 -20.80 2.83 25.53
N ASN A 700 -21.31 2.95 26.75
CA ASN A 700 -21.40 4.23 27.45
C ASN A 700 -20.11 4.41 28.26
N LEU A 701 -19.23 5.31 27.83
CA LEU A 701 -17.95 5.52 28.53
C LEU A 701 -18.12 6.10 29.96
N ASN A 702 -19.29 6.62 30.34
CA ASN A 702 -19.59 7.01 31.73
C ASN A 702 -20.10 5.83 32.58
N GLN A 703 -20.37 4.68 31.97
CA GLN A 703 -20.92 3.49 32.62
C GLN A 703 -20.31 2.22 32.00
N LEU A 704 -19.24 1.74 32.63
CA LEU A 704 -18.43 0.64 32.10
C LEU A 704 -18.60 -0.63 32.92
N GLU A 705 -18.52 -1.77 32.25
CA GLU A 705 -18.63 -3.08 32.88
C GLU A 705 -17.30 -3.83 32.83
N ILE A 706 -16.84 -4.31 33.99
CA ILE A 706 -15.68 -5.17 34.11
C ILE A 706 -16.16 -6.57 34.51
N PRO A 707 -15.95 -7.60 33.69
CA PRO A 707 -16.28 -8.97 34.07
C PRO A 707 -15.57 -9.35 35.38
N ALA A 708 -16.31 -9.75 36.41
CA ALA A 708 -15.76 -10.13 37.71
C ALA A 708 -14.73 -11.27 37.63
N PRO A 709 -14.77 -12.22 36.67
CA PRO A 709 -13.71 -13.20 36.49
C PRO A 709 -12.32 -12.59 36.21
N LYS A 710 -12.24 -11.34 35.72
CA LYS A 710 -10.96 -10.63 35.52
C LYS A 710 -10.38 -10.06 36.82
N LEU A 711 -11.11 -10.10 37.93
CA LEU A 711 -10.72 -9.50 39.20
C LEU A 711 -10.67 -10.57 40.31
N PRO A 712 -9.73 -10.49 41.26
CA PRO A 712 -9.61 -11.47 42.33
C PRO A 712 -10.80 -11.33 43.29
N LYS A 713 -11.42 -12.47 43.63
CA LYS A 713 -12.59 -12.54 44.51
C LYS A 713 -12.18 -12.49 45.98
N ASN A 714 -13.08 -12.02 46.85
CA ASN A 714 -12.85 -11.91 48.31
C ASN A 714 -11.64 -11.05 48.67
N ARG A 715 -11.41 -10.00 47.89
CA ARG A 715 -10.32 -9.04 48.08
C ARG A 715 -10.89 -7.64 48.16
N GLU A 716 -10.25 -6.80 48.97
CA GLU A 716 -10.40 -5.36 48.88
C GLU A 716 -9.63 -4.89 47.63
N LEU A 717 -10.32 -4.20 46.73
CA LEU A 717 -9.74 -3.62 45.54
C LEU A 717 -9.78 -2.10 45.61
N ILE A 718 -8.75 -1.48 45.04
CA ILE A 718 -8.65 -0.04 44.84
C ILE A 718 -8.78 0.23 43.35
N CYS A 719 -9.80 0.98 42.95
CA CYS A 719 -9.97 1.44 41.57
C CYS A 719 -9.52 2.90 41.41
N LYS A 720 -8.83 3.19 40.31
CA LYS A 720 -8.55 4.55 39.82
C LYS A 720 -8.93 4.65 38.36
N VAL A 721 -9.50 5.78 37.97
CA VAL A 721 -9.97 6.03 36.61
C VAL A 721 -9.43 7.36 36.09
N ARG A 722 -9.18 7.48 34.80
CA ARG A 722 -8.89 8.76 34.14
C ARG A 722 -9.49 8.83 32.74
N TYR A 723 -9.72 10.05 32.26
CA TYR A 723 -10.24 10.34 30.93
C TYR A 723 -9.13 10.77 29.97
N ARG A 724 -9.25 10.40 28.68
CA ARG A 724 -8.49 10.97 27.56
C ARG A 724 -9.44 11.66 26.61
N ASP A 725 -9.09 12.86 26.17
CA ASP A 725 -9.83 13.60 25.14
C ASP A 725 -9.32 13.31 23.71
N HIS A 726 -10.00 13.83 22.68
CA HIS A 726 -9.58 13.64 21.29
C HIS A 726 -8.26 14.33 20.92
N ASN A 727 -7.86 15.34 21.70
CA ASN A 727 -6.54 15.97 21.64
C ASN A 727 -5.42 15.13 22.29
N LEU A 728 -5.73 13.91 22.75
CA LEU A 728 -4.81 12.99 23.40
C LEU A 728 -4.22 13.52 24.72
N LYS A 729 -4.99 14.30 25.49
CA LYS A 729 -4.61 14.73 26.83
C LYS A 729 -5.31 13.86 27.87
N TRP A 730 -4.52 13.33 28.80
CA TRP A 730 -5.04 12.57 29.93
C TRP A 730 -5.42 13.53 31.07
N SER A 731 -6.57 13.29 31.71
CA SER A 731 -6.85 13.89 33.01
C SER A 731 -5.89 13.33 34.06
N GLU A 732 -5.79 14.01 35.21
CA GLU A 732 -5.25 13.36 36.41
C GLU A 732 -6.16 12.18 36.81
N TRP A 733 -5.60 11.20 37.51
CA TRP A 733 -6.36 10.07 38.05
C TRP A 733 -7.43 10.54 39.04
N SER A 734 -8.56 9.85 39.08
CA SER A 734 -9.59 10.02 40.10
C SER A 734 -9.03 9.78 41.49
N ALA A 735 -9.76 10.23 42.52
CA ALA A 735 -9.58 9.70 43.86
C ALA A 735 -9.69 8.15 43.83
N ALA A 736 -8.89 7.50 44.67
CA ALA A 736 -8.93 6.06 44.83
C ALA A 736 -10.30 5.65 45.41
N TYR A 737 -10.98 4.70 44.76
CA TYR A 737 -12.23 4.13 45.24
C TYR A 737 -11.96 2.71 45.72
N THR A 738 -12.06 2.52 47.03
CA THR A 738 -11.86 1.22 47.67
C THR A 738 -13.19 0.49 47.80
N PHE A 739 -13.23 -0.77 47.41
CA PHE A 739 -14.40 -1.62 47.52
C PHE A 739 -14.01 -3.08 47.71
N ASP A 740 -14.81 -3.81 48.46
CA ASP A 740 -14.64 -5.25 48.53
C ASP A 740 -15.31 -5.90 47.34
N VAL A 741 -14.57 -6.75 46.62
CA VAL A 741 -15.19 -7.79 45.79
C VAL A 741 -15.66 -8.87 46.76
N VAL A 742 -16.71 -8.57 47.54
CA VAL A 742 -17.35 -9.55 48.42
C VAL A 742 -17.77 -10.70 47.51
N GLY A 743 -17.28 -11.89 47.84
CA GLY A 743 -17.47 -13.06 47.03
C GLY A 743 -18.90 -13.21 46.58
N ILE A 744 -19.04 -13.73 45.37
CA ILE A 744 -20.13 -14.62 45.04
C ILE A 744 -20.17 -15.68 46.15
N ILE A 745 -20.92 -15.43 47.21
CA ILE A 745 -21.40 -16.47 48.11
C ILE A 745 -22.50 -17.15 47.32
N GLU A 746 -22.11 -18.03 46.40
CA GLU A 746 -22.89 -19.26 46.32
C GLU A 746 -22.69 -19.93 47.67
N ASN A 747 -23.80 -19.99 48.41
CA ASN A 747 -23.90 -20.62 49.70
C ASN A 747 -23.12 -21.95 49.66
N PRO A 748 -22.16 -22.23 50.56
CA PRO A 748 -21.45 -23.50 50.58
C PRO A 748 -22.40 -24.72 50.68
N SER A 749 -23.64 -24.48 51.08
CA SER A 749 -24.73 -25.45 51.12
C SER A 749 -25.32 -25.84 49.75
N ASP A 750 -25.10 -25.06 48.68
CA ASP A 750 -25.64 -25.34 47.33
C ASP A 750 -24.65 -26.09 46.40
N ARG A 751 -23.46 -26.40 46.88
CA ARG A 751 -22.42 -27.02 46.04
C ARG A 751 -22.58 -28.55 46.01
N THR A 752 -23.22 -29.04 44.95
CA THR A 752 -23.48 -30.46 44.68
C THR A 752 -22.55 -31.08 43.61
N HIS A 753 -21.63 -30.31 43.01
CA HIS A 753 -20.76 -30.76 41.93
C HIS A 753 -19.28 -30.42 42.15
N TYR A 754 -18.39 -31.13 41.44
CA TYR A 754 -16.95 -30.86 41.42
C TYR A 754 -16.65 -29.57 40.66
N PHE A 755 -15.71 -28.76 41.15
CA PHE A 755 -15.28 -27.52 40.49
C PHE A 755 -13.75 -27.45 40.42
N LEU A 756 -13.24 -26.94 39.29
CA LEU A 756 -11.83 -26.64 39.07
C LEU A 756 -11.71 -25.18 38.60
N GLY A 757 -11.10 -24.35 39.42
CA GLY A 757 -10.88 -22.93 39.15
C GLY A 757 -9.77 -22.71 38.14
N GLN A 758 -9.80 -21.54 37.50
CA GLN A 758 -8.69 -21.03 36.69
C GLN A 758 -7.49 -20.77 37.61
N ASN A 759 -6.28 -21.12 37.16
CA ASN A 759 -5.06 -20.83 37.90
C ASN A 759 -4.88 -19.30 38.00
N TYR A 760 -4.38 -18.79 39.14
CA TYR A 760 -4.05 -17.38 39.27
C TYR A 760 -2.69 -17.17 39.96
N PRO A 761 -1.83 -16.29 39.42
CA PRO A 761 -2.00 -15.52 38.18
C PRO A 761 -2.02 -16.41 36.91
N ASN A 762 -2.67 -15.95 35.84
CA ASN A 762 -2.57 -16.56 34.50
C ASN A 762 -2.52 -15.43 33.44
N PRO A 763 -1.37 -15.21 32.75
CA PRO A 763 -0.15 -16.00 32.80
C PRO A 763 0.58 -15.98 34.15
N PHE A 764 1.29 -17.05 34.49
CA PHE A 764 2.15 -17.10 35.68
C PHE A 764 3.64 -17.09 35.32
N LYS A 765 4.49 -16.62 36.25
CA LYS A 765 5.95 -16.58 36.09
C LYS A 765 6.67 -17.72 36.78
N SER A 766 6.50 -17.88 38.09
CA SER A 766 7.22 -18.90 38.88
C SER A 766 6.28 -19.90 39.55
N SER A 767 5.16 -19.41 40.07
CA SER A 767 4.13 -20.23 40.69
C SER A 767 2.73 -19.68 40.39
N THR A 768 1.73 -20.54 40.52
CA THR A 768 0.31 -20.20 40.40
C THR A 768 -0.50 -20.97 41.43
N GLN A 769 -1.56 -20.37 41.93
CA GLN A 769 -2.54 -21.04 42.78
C GLN A 769 -3.66 -21.62 41.91
N ILE A 770 -4.17 -22.80 42.26
CA ILE A 770 -5.34 -23.43 41.63
C ILE A 770 -6.34 -23.80 42.74
N ASP A 771 -7.50 -23.16 42.70
CA ASP A 771 -8.60 -23.46 43.61
C ASP A 771 -9.51 -24.56 43.05
N TYR A 772 -9.99 -25.45 43.90
CA TYR A 772 -10.90 -26.53 43.50
C TYR A 772 -11.91 -26.87 44.60
N LEU A 773 -12.98 -27.58 44.24
CA LEU A 773 -14.03 -27.98 45.16
C LEU A 773 -14.36 -29.47 45.05
N LEU A 774 -14.53 -30.10 46.21
CA LEU A 774 -15.05 -31.45 46.34
C LEU A 774 -16.46 -31.43 46.94
N PRO A 775 -17.49 -31.94 46.23
CA PRO A 775 -18.85 -32.05 46.76
C PRO A 775 -18.98 -33.19 47.77
N GLU A 776 -18.01 -34.10 47.82
CA GLU A 776 -17.90 -35.22 48.76
C GLU A 776 -16.42 -35.49 49.06
N LYS A 777 -16.15 -36.23 50.14
CA LYS A 777 -14.79 -36.67 50.47
C LYS A 777 -14.20 -37.52 49.33
N GLY A 778 -12.96 -37.26 48.93
CA GLY A 778 -12.34 -37.96 47.79
C GLY A 778 -10.83 -37.86 47.77
N ASN A 779 -10.19 -38.79 47.07
CA ASN A 779 -8.73 -38.77 46.85
C ASN A 779 -8.42 -37.87 45.66
N VAL A 780 -7.56 -36.87 45.84
CA VAL A 780 -7.30 -35.81 44.86
C VAL A 780 -5.91 -35.95 44.26
N LYS A 781 -5.84 -35.89 42.92
CA LYS A 781 -4.59 -35.85 42.17
C LYS A 781 -4.66 -34.79 41.08
N PHE A 782 -3.59 -34.03 40.91
CA PHE A 782 -3.37 -33.12 39.80
C PHE A 782 -2.34 -33.67 38.82
N GLN A 783 -2.57 -33.44 37.53
CA GLN A 783 -1.58 -33.66 36.47
C GLN A 783 -1.50 -32.44 35.58
N PHE A 784 -0.29 -32.06 35.20
CA PHE A 784 0.01 -30.93 34.33
C PHE A 784 0.56 -31.47 33.02
N LEU A 785 0.04 -30.98 31.89
CA LEU A 785 0.32 -31.49 30.56
C LEU A 785 0.81 -30.36 29.64
N ASN A 786 1.71 -30.68 28.71
CA ASN A 786 2.07 -29.78 27.61
C ASN A 786 1.04 -29.87 26.46
N GLN A 787 1.26 -29.10 25.39
CA GLN A 787 0.40 -29.09 24.20
C GLN A 787 0.30 -30.44 23.47
N GLN A 788 1.26 -31.36 23.69
CA GLN A 788 1.26 -32.72 23.16
C GLN A 788 0.60 -33.73 24.13
N ASN A 789 -0.11 -33.26 25.16
CA ASN A 789 -0.73 -34.07 26.21
C ASN A 789 0.25 -34.95 26.99
N GLN A 790 1.53 -34.59 27.03
CA GLN A 790 2.53 -35.27 27.85
C GLN A 790 2.51 -34.69 29.25
N ILE A 791 2.50 -35.56 30.27
CA ILE A 791 2.52 -35.12 31.68
C ILE A 791 3.90 -34.54 31.99
N VAL A 792 3.95 -33.23 32.25
CA VAL A 792 5.17 -32.51 32.65
C VAL A 792 5.34 -32.44 34.17
N ALA A 793 4.25 -32.53 34.93
CA ALA A 793 4.28 -32.63 36.38
C ALA A 793 3.03 -33.35 36.91
N SER A 794 3.13 -33.95 38.10
CA SER A 794 1.95 -34.49 38.80
C SER A 794 2.07 -34.32 40.30
N PHE A 795 0.95 -34.03 40.94
CA PHE A 795 0.87 -33.76 42.36
C PHE A 795 -0.26 -34.57 42.98
N ASN A 796 0.00 -35.31 44.05
CA ASN A 796 -1.02 -36.10 44.74
C ASN A 796 -1.33 -35.45 46.09
N GLU A 797 -2.52 -34.84 46.19
CA GLU A 797 -3.04 -34.17 47.39
C GLU A 797 -3.53 -35.19 48.44
N GLY A 798 -3.74 -36.44 48.05
CA GLY A 798 -4.28 -37.47 48.93
C GLY A 798 -5.77 -37.29 49.23
N LEU A 799 -6.23 -37.94 50.29
CA LEU A 799 -7.64 -37.91 50.70
C LEU A 799 -8.00 -36.54 51.31
N LYS A 800 -8.97 -35.86 50.71
CA LYS A 800 -9.44 -34.53 51.13
C LYS A 800 -10.93 -34.58 51.47
N GLU A 801 -11.33 -33.84 52.50
CA GLU A 801 -12.72 -33.75 52.95
C GLU A 801 -13.58 -32.93 51.97
N ARG A 802 -14.91 -33.06 52.06
CA ARG A 802 -15.85 -32.20 51.31
C ARG A 802 -15.57 -30.72 51.61
N GLY A 803 -15.47 -29.88 50.57
CA GLY A 803 -15.24 -28.45 50.74
C GLY A 803 -14.39 -27.82 49.62
N SER A 804 -14.06 -26.54 49.81
CA SER A 804 -13.14 -25.81 48.92
C SER A 804 -11.70 -26.03 49.39
N HIS A 805 -10.79 -26.18 48.44
CA HIS A 805 -9.37 -26.42 48.65
C HIS A 805 -8.56 -25.62 47.63
N SER A 806 -7.25 -25.48 47.85
CA SER A 806 -6.34 -24.89 46.88
C SER A 806 -5.01 -25.64 46.86
N ILE A 807 -4.36 -25.68 45.70
CA ILE A 807 -2.96 -26.07 45.57
C ILE A 807 -2.11 -24.93 45.05
N MET A 808 -0.84 -24.93 45.43
CA MET A 808 0.19 -24.11 44.78
C MET A 808 0.95 -25.00 43.80
N PHE A 809 1.06 -24.55 42.55
CA PHE A 809 1.89 -25.18 41.54
C PHE A 809 3.13 -24.33 41.27
N GLU A 810 4.31 -24.92 41.42
CA GLU A 810 5.59 -24.29 41.09
C GLU A 810 6.05 -24.80 39.73
N GLY A 811 6.08 -23.90 38.73
CA GLY A 811 6.44 -24.24 37.35
C GLY A 811 7.74 -23.59 36.91
N GLN A 812 8.69 -23.38 37.82
CA GLN A 812 9.97 -22.71 37.54
C GLN A 812 10.79 -23.43 36.48
N GLU A 813 10.66 -24.76 36.39
CA GLU A 813 11.34 -25.61 35.41
C GLU A 813 10.58 -25.75 34.08
N LEU A 814 9.41 -25.11 33.95
CA LEU A 814 8.65 -25.09 32.70
C LEU A 814 9.08 -23.93 31.80
N GLU A 815 9.25 -24.22 30.52
CA GLU A 815 9.43 -23.21 29.48
C GLU A 815 8.18 -22.32 29.35
N SER A 816 8.32 -21.16 28.69
CA SER A 816 7.14 -20.34 28.38
C SER A 816 6.28 -21.00 27.33
N GLY A 817 4.96 -20.98 27.53
CA GLY A 817 4.03 -21.66 26.64
C GLY A 817 2.70 -21.96 27.30
N ILE A 818 1.83 -22.64 26.54
CA ILE A 818 0.51 -23.08 27.00
C ILE A 818 0.64 -24.49 27.59
N TYR A 819 0.04 -24.67 28.75
CA TYR A 819 -0.05 -25.94 29.47
C TYR A 819 -1.50 -26.20 29.86
N TYR A 820 -1.81 -27.44 30.19
CA TYR A 820 -3.09 -27.85 30.73
C TYR A 820 -2.89 -28.45 32.11
N TYR A 821 -3.85 -28.30 33.01
CA TYR A 821 -3.86 -28.99 34.28
C TYR A 821 -5.21 -29.67 34.49
N GLN A 822 -5.17 -30.89 35.03
CA GLN A 822 -6.34 -31.68 35.33
C GLN A 822 -6.42 -32.06 36.80
N LEU A 823 -7.61 -31.90 37.37
CA LEU A 823 -8.02 -32.42 38.67
C LEU A 823 -8.65 -33.79 38.47
N ILE A 824 -8.14 -34.80 39.15
CA ILE A 824 -8.68 -36.16 39.22
C ILE A 824 -9.14 -36.39 40.66
N ALA A 825 -10.45 -36.53 40.86
CA ALA A 825 -11.05 -36.81 42.16
C ALA A 825 -12.17 -37.85 42.02
N ASN A 826 -12.05 -38.97 42.75
CA ASN A 826 -12.94 -40.13 42.63
C ASN A 826 -13.06 -40.62 41.17
N LYS A 827 -14.22 -40.45 40.52
CA LYS A 827 -14.47 -40.80 39.10
C LYS A 827 -14.52 -39.57 38.18
N THR A 828 -14.24 -38.38 38.70
CA THR A 828 -14.36 -37.12 37.98
C THR A 828 -12.99 -36.62 37.55
N ILE A 829 -12.89 -36.19 36.29
CA ILE A 829 -11.73 -35.50 35.74
C ILE A 829 -12.19 -34.15 35.20
N LEU A 830 -11.59 -33.06 35.69
CA LEU A 830 -11.80 -31.70 35.20
C LEU A 830 -10.47 -31.15 34.68
N MET A 831 -10.48 -30.38 33.60
CA MET A 831 -9.26 -29.84 32.98
C MET A 831 -9.43 -28.35 32.66
N LYS A 832 -8.33 -27.60 32.77
CA LYS A 832 -8.22 -26.17 32.44
C LYS A 832 -6.86 -25.88 31.80
N GLU A 833 -6.81 -24.79 31.04
CA GLU A 833 -5.59 -24.28 30.40
C GLU A 833 -4.86 -23.30 31.33
N MET A 834 -3.53 -23.20 31.24
CA MET A 834 -2.71 -22.19 31.90
C MET A 834 -1.56 -21.72 30.98
N ILE A 835 -1.12 -20.48 31.14
CA ILE A 835 -0.07 -19.85 30.34
C ILE A 835 1.13 -19.55 31.25
N LYS A 836 2.31 -20.07 30.89
CA LYS A 836 3.59 -19.79 31.56
C LYS A 836 4.35 -18.73 30.78
N THR A 837 4.87 -17.72 31.48
CA THR A 837 5.74 -16.66 30.94
C THR A 837 7.09 -16.66 31.63
N GLN A 838 8.13 -16.07 31.01
CA GLN A 838 9.48 -16.00 31.57
C GLN A 838 9.58 -15.13 32.84
#